data_AF-A0A7W1PWH1-F1
#
_entry.id   AF-A0A7W1PWH1-F1
#
_cell.length_a   1.000
_cell.length_b   1.000
_cell.length_c   1.000
_cell.angle_alpha   90.00
_cell.angle_beta   90.00
_cell.angle_gamma   90.00
#
_symmetry.space_group_name_H-M   'P 1'
#
loop_
_entity.id
_entity.type
_entity.pdbx_description
1 polymer ?
#
loop_
_entity_poly.entity_id
_entity_poly.type
_entity_poly.pdbx_seq_one_letter_code
_entity_poly.pdbx_strand_id
1 'polypeptide(L)'
;MKCLLILALFAIPEISSAQLIQIGTGTTVNGTTSPGPVNIWFRRSVIHIVYTAAELNAQNISGACIINQLGFYVTQVPISNIPNYTIKMGNVVQADVSTAIPAASLSQVHNILLYAPTAGNYDMFTLQTPFSWDGISNVGIELCWDQVQPGFNSSGQTRTYTVANGFRYSWTDAAGSSCGETPGIITSDKPQIQFNFLCSPCVAPPTPGSAASNIAGACAGQSINLSVTGSSTGLGITYQWQSSVDNINWVNIPGANTANTTTTQQGTTHYRRIMTCSSQSATSTSVTVNGLPSLPGGVYTIGPAGNYANFTAAVAALACGIAGPVTFNVIPNSGPYIEQIMIPEIFNASIINKVIFNGNGNTISFSPTAANRYVIWLNDADYVAFTDLNVISTNNLYGYGFLLTNNADFNVISNCTIDVTASFGNLWEDNCGIVISGSATSPSAAGSSGTNNAITGTTIKGGYYGISMIGASTTNNSVGNMIFNCIIENFGYMGIYLSHVSSSNFTGNNISRPTRSNITTFAGIYHTGSGVNNTIQKNRIHNAFGGSASNTNFSYGIWHGSVNATVGNENKVINNAIYNINSNGGIYAIYNAGSSNIQYYHNTVSLDNTAATGGITRGFFQTTTATSIDFRNNIISISRGGSGAKHCLYFGTTTSTIVSNNNVLYLSSTAGTDGIGFYASSQATLANWQAVNTAAYDQNSVALAPQFVGASQGILFPLNSTIDNLGVPLGVTDDITSASRSMTTPDIGAYEFQPVNKDIEISNLISALDPCFGANDTLKATIKNNSNTLINFALDTLTIDWNISGASVSLGTASINSGTLAGGLTMSVNLTNSMNISPIGTHTITATVTSLWDEIPNNN
;
A
#
# COMPACT_ATOMS: atom_id res chain seq x y z
N MET A 1 -27.52 -88.61 20.46
CA MET A 1 -27.19 -88.24 21.85
C MET A 1 -25.92 -87.40 21.79
N LYS A 2 -25.92 -86.24 22.45
CA LYS A 2 -24.85 -85.23 22.48
C LYS A 2 -23.52 -85.82 22.97
N CYS A 3 -22.39 -85.44 22.37
CA CYS A 3 -21.23 -85.02 23.14
C CYS A 3 -20.38 -84.03 22.33
N LEU A 4 -20.32 -82.83 22.91
CA LEU A 4 -19.74 -81.60 22.42
C LEU A 4 -18.23 -81.64 22.76
N LEU A 5 -17.36 -81.58 21.76
CA LEU A 5 -15.92 -81.43 21.99
C LEU A 5 -15.64 -79.92 22.16
N ILE A 6 -15.55 -79.46 23.40
CA ILE A 6 -15.17 -78.08 23.74
C ILE A 6 -13.64 -77.98 23.59
N LEU A 7 -13.20 -77.29 22.54
CA LEU A 7 -11.81 -76.86 22.38
C LEU A 7 -11.63 -75.60 23.23
N ALA A 8 -11.01 -75.74 24.41
CA ALA A 8 -10.66 -74.61 25.25
C ALA A 8 -9.48 -73.85 24.63
N LEU A 9 -9.77 -72.68 24.04
CA LEU A 9 -8.76 -71.68 23.70
C LEU A 9 -8.17 -71.16 25.03
N PHE A 10 -6.93 -71.53 25.34
CA PHE A 10 -6.14 -70.82 26.35
C PHE A 10 -5.80 -69.44 25.80
N ALA A 11 -6.44 -68.40 26.34
CA ALA A 11 -5.97 -67.02 26.16
C ALA A 11 -4.61 -66.90 26.84
N ILE A 12 -3.55 -66.77 26.03
CA ILE A 12 -2.22 -66.39 26.52
C ILE A 12 -2.38 -64.95 27.04
N PRO A 13 -2.06 -64.64 28.31
CA PRO A 13 -2.13 -63.26 28.80
C PRO A 13 -1.16 -62.40 27.99
N GLU A 14 -1.63 -61.28 27.45
CA GLU A 14 -0.76 -60.23 26.91
C GLU A 14 0.16 -59.77 28.05
N ILE A 15 1.45 -60.11 27.97
CA ILE A 15 2.45 -59.62 28.90
C ILE A 15 2.76 -58.17 28.48
N SER A 16 2.05 -57.20 29.08
CA SER A 16 2.51 -55.81 29.02
C SER A 16 3.81 -55.71 29.82
N SER A 17 4.89 -55.28 29.16
CA SER A 17 6.18 -55.05 29.82
C SER A 17 6.20 -53.62 30.36
N ALA A 18 6.55 -53.46 31.63
CA ALA A 18 6.82 -52.15 32.20
C ALA A 18 8.11 -51.56 31.61
N GLN A 19 8.03 -50.36 31.03
CA GLN A 19 9.15 -49.61 30.47
C GLN A 19 9.29 -48.29 31.22
N LEU A 20 10.40 -48.15 31.94
CA LEU A 20 10.77 -46.89 32.58
C LEU A 20 11.49 -46.02 31.55
N ILE A 21 10.98 -44.81 31.33
CA ILE A 21 11.63 -43.81 30.47
C ILE A 21 11.89 -42.52 31.23
N GLN A 22 12.98 -41.87 30.86
CA GLN A 22 13.37 -40.58 31.41
C GLN A 22 13.29 -39.52 30.32
N ILE A 23 12.72 -38.37 30.65
CA ILE A 23 12.75 -37.19 29.78
C ILE A 23 13.54 -36.08 30.47
N GLY A 24 14.47 -35.52 29.71
CA GLY A 24 15.48 -34.59 30.21
C GLY A 24 16.73 -35.31 30.71
N THR A 25 17.89 -34.65 30.61
CA THR A 25 19.18 -35.15 31.08
C THR A 25 20.00 -34.01 31.70
N GLY A 26 21.12 -34.33 32.34
CA GLY A 26 22.00 -33.37 33.00
C GLY A 26 21.73 -33.22 34.50
N THR A 27 22.51 -32.35 35.13
CA THR A 27 22.55 -32.17 36.59
C THR A 27 22.11 -30.78 37.06
N THR A 28 21.60 -29.94 36.15
CA THR A 28 21.08 -28.61 36.48
C THR A 28 19.89 -28.72 37.42
N VAL A 29 19.78 -27.80 38.37
CA VAL A 29 18.78 -27.79 39.44
C VAL A 29 18.15 -26.40 39.50
N ASN A 30 16.82 -26.31 39.70
CA ASN A 30 16.16 -25.03 39.92
C ASN A 30 16.62 -24.40 41.25
N GLY A 31 16.59 -23.07 41.34
CA GLY A 31 16.90 -22.36 42.59
C GLY A 31 15.89 -22.67 43.70
N THR A 32 16.29 -22.48 44.96
CA THR A 32 15.39 -22.62 46.11
C THR A 32 14.31 -21.53 46.19
N THR A 33 14.46 -20.45 45.43
CA THR A 33 13.48 -19.37 45.24
C THR A 33 12.90 -19.38 43.82
N SER A 34 13.06 -20.48 43.09
CA SER A 34 12.55 -20.67 41.73
C SER A 34 11.44 -21.72 41.74
N PRO A 35 10.40 -21.56 40.91
CA PRO A 35 9.28 -22.51 40.87
C PRO A 35 9.77 -23.91 40.49
N GLY A 36 9.04 -24.92 40.96
CA GLY A 36 9.32 -26.31 40.61
C GLY A 36 8.32 -27.25 41.26
N PRO A 37 8.30 -28.54 40.86
CA PRO A 37 7.31 -29.52 41.32
C PRO A 37 7.22 -29.69 42.84
N VAL A 38 8.29 -29.39 43.59
CA VAL A 38 8.34 -29.55 45.05
C VAL A 38 8.78 -28.28 45.79
N ASN A 39 8.88 -27.14 45.10
CA ASN A 39 9.39 -25.91 45.70
C ASN A 39 8.31 -25.21 46.54
N ILE A 40 8.67 -24.76 47.75
CA ILE A 40 7.74 -24.13 48.70
C ILE A 40 8.11 -22.68 49.05
N TRP A 41 8.85 -21.99 48.16
CA TRP A 41 9.16 -20.57 48.34
C TRP A 41 7.89 -19.70 48.40
N PHE A 42 6.87 -20.08 47.64
CA PHE A 42 5.49 -19.66 47.87
C PHE A 42 4.69 -20.88 48.33
N ARG A 43 3.77 -20.65 49.27
CA ARG A 43 3.12 -21.75 50.01
C ARG A 43 2.14 -22.60 49.20
N ARG A 44 1.71 -22.16 48.02
CA ARG A 44 0.92 -22.96 47.07
C ARG A 44 1.24 -22.59 45.63
N SER A 45 1.15 -23.57 44.73
CA SER A 45 1.34 -23.36 43.29
C SER A 45 0.35 -24.15 42.47
N VAL A 46 0.14 -23.69 41.23
CA VAL A 46 -0.36 -24.47 40.11
C VAL A 46 0.66 -24.42 38.97
N ILE A 47 0.96 -25.57 38.37
CA ILE A 47 2.01 -25.74 37.37
C ILE A 47 1.47 -26.57 36.20
N HIS A 48 1.64 -26.09 34.97
CA HIS A 48 1.40 -26.84 33.73
C HIS A 48 2.73 -27.20 33.07
N ILE A 49 2.85 -28.45 32.62
CA ILE A 49 4.01 -28.97 31.89
C ILE A 49 3.51 -29.80 30.70
N VAL A 50 4.17 -29.71 29.55
CA VAL A 50 3.89 -30.56 28.38
C VAL A 50 5.12 -31.38 28.03
N TYR A 51 4.96 -32.70 27.96
CA TYR A 51 5.97 -33.61 27.39
C TYR A 51 5.46 -34.11 26.04
N THR A 52 6.23 -33.85 24.98
CA THR A 52 5.77 -34.08 23.61
C THR A 52 5.79 -35.56 23.24
N ALA A 53 4.93 -35.97 22.31
CA ALA A 53 4.98 -37.30 21.71
C ALA A 53 6.36 -37.56 21.08
N ALA A 54 7.03 -36.54 20.54
CA ALA A 54 8.40 -36.66 20.03
C ALA A 54 9.42 -36.99 21.13
N GLU A 55 9.35 -36.35 22.30
CA GLU A 55 10.20 -36.67 23.46
C GLU A 55 9.95 -38.11 23.96
N LEU A 56 8.70 -38.56 23.95
CA LEU A 56 8.30 -39.93 24.33
C LEU A 56 8.77 -40.98 23.31
N ASN A 57 8.57 -40.72 22.02
CA ASN A 57 9.00 -41.57 20.92
C ASN A 57 10.53 -41.74 20.90
N ALA A 58 11.29 -40.69 21.25
CA ALA A 58 12.74 -40.74 21.36
C ALA A 58 13.22 -41.71 22.46
N GLN A 59 12.35 -42.09 23.40
CA GLN A 59 12.60 -43.11 24.43
C GLN A 59 12.05 -44.50 24.06
N ASN A 60 11.74 -44.71 22.77
CA ASN A 60 11.17 -45.94 22.22
C ASN A 60 9.77 -46.30 22.74
N ILE A 61 8.99 -45.33 23.22
CA ILE A 61 7.56 -45.54 23.47
C ILE A 61 6.81 -45.14 22.20
N SER A 62 6.27 -46.12 21.47
CA SER A 62 5.52 -45.90 20.23
C SER A 62 4.13 -46.51 20.29
N GLY A 63 3.08 -45.70 20.17
CA GLY A 63 1.69 -46.18 20.22
C GLY A 63 1.07 -46.10 21.62
N ALA A 64 -0.24 -46.40 21.69
CA ALA A 64 -1.00 -46.22 22.91
C ALA A 64 -0.50 -47.13 24.04
N CYS A 65 -0.33 -46.54 25.22
CA CYS A 65 0.20 -47.20 26.39
C CYS A 65 -0.42 -46.61 27.66
N ILE A 66 -0.34 -47.35 28.77
CA ILE A 66 -0.80 -46.87 30.07
C ILE A 66 0.41 -46.31 30.82
N ILE A 67 0.35 -45.05 31.24
CA ILE A 67 1.27 -44.53 32.25
C ILE A 67 0.73 -44.93 33.62
N ASN A 68 1.49 -45.76 34.33
CA ASN A 68 1.09 -46.23 35.66
C ASN A 68 1.81 -45.48 36.79
N GLN A 69 2.98 -44.91 36.49
CA GLN A 69 3.72 -44.09 37.44
C GLN A 69 4.37 -42.91 36.74
N LEU A 70 4.56 -41.82 37.46
CA LEU A 70 5.43 -40.71 37.06
C LEU A 70 6.17 -40.16 38.28
N GLY A 71 7.33 -39.55 38.09
CA GLY A 71 8.09 -38.95 39.18
C GLY A 71 9.07 -37.89 38.71
N PHE A 72 9.37 -36.94 39.58
CA PHE A 72 10.36 -35.88 39.32
C PHE A 72 11.64 -36.16 40.09
N TYR A 73 12.79 -35.80 39.51
CA TYR A 73 14.06 -35.97 40.20
C TYR A 73 14.22 -34.91 41.29
N VAL A 74 14.09 -35.29 42.56
CA VAL A 74 14.21 -34.37 43.70
C VAL A 74 15.65 -34.36 44.21
N THR A 75 16.23 -33.17 44.32
CA THR A 75 17.62 -32.96 44.80
C THR A 75 17.66 -32.43 46.22
N GLN A 76 16.66 -31.63 46.60
CA GLN A 76 16.50 -31.14 47.96
C GLN A 76 15.01 -31.26 48.33
N VAL A 77 14.73 -31.88 49.47
CA VAL A 77 13.36 -31.93 50.00
C VAL A 77 12.93 -30.55 50.52
N PRO A 78 11.68 -30.10 50.30
CA PRO A 78 11.10 -28.99 51.02
C PRO A 78 11.12 -29.24 52.54
N ILE A 79 11.29 -28.18 53.30
CA ILE A 79 11.34 -28.24 54.78
C ILE A 79 10.00 -28.67 55.39
N SER A 80 8.89 -28.38 54.71
CA SER A 80 7.55 -28.82 55.09
C SER A 80 6.95 -29.71 54.02
N ASN A 81 6.19 -30.72 54.44
CA ASN A 81 5.42 -31.57 53.53
C ASN A 81 4.33 -30.75 52.81
N ILE A 82 4.02 -31.15 51.58
CA ILE A 82 3.11 -30.42 50.70
C ILE A 82 1.68 -30.99 50.83
N PRO A 83 0.69 -30.23 51.31
CA PRO A 83 -0.65 -30.74 51.53
C PRO A 83 -1.48 -30.81 50.24
N ASN A 84 -2.35 -31.81 50.13
CA ASN A 84 -3.27 -32.01 49.00
C ASN A 84 -2.61 -31.92 47.62
N TYR A 85 -1.42 -32.51 47.49
CA TYR A 85 -0.66 -32.51 46.25
C TYR A 85 -1.40 -33.35 45.19
N THR A 86 -1.86 -32.66 44.14
CA THR A 86 -2.73 -33.22 43.10
C THR A 86 -2.01 -33.20 41.77
N ILE A 87 -2.13 -34.31 41.04
CA ILE A 87 -1.59 -34.47 39.69
C ILE A 87 -2.75 -34.78 38.75
N LYS A 88 -2.89 -33.96 37.70
CA LYS A 88 -3.81 -34.22 36.59
C LYS A 88 -3.03 -34.45 35.30
N MET A 89 -3.56 -35.32 34.44
CA MET A 89 -2.96 -35.64 33.14
C MET A 89 -4.00 -35.60 32.02
N GLY A 90 -3.52 -35.33 30.80
CA GLY A 90 -4.34 -35.22 29.60
C GLY A 90 -3.57 -35.50 28.32
N ASN A 91 -4.27 -36.03 27.31
CA ASN A 91 -3.80 -36.07 25.93
C ASN A 91 -4.05 -34.68 25.33
N VAL A 92 -3.00 -33.95 24.98
CA VAL A 92 -3.07 -32.54 24.60
C VAL A 92 -2.43 -32.30 23.23
N VAL A 93 -2.92 -31.29 22.50
CA VAL A 93 -2.38 -30.89 21.18
C VAL A 93 -1.28 -29.83 21.29
N GLN A 94 -1.19 -29.14 22.42
CA GLN A 94 -0.21 -28.11 22.71
C GLN A 94 1.20 -28.71 22.62
N ALA A 95 2.11 -28.06 21.89
CA ALA A 95 3.50 -28.48 21.76
C ALA A 95 4.38 -28.06 22.94
N ASP A 96 3.94 -27.03 23.68
CA ASP A 96 4.60 -26.47 24.87
C ASP A 96 3.56 -25.76 25.77
N VAL A 97 4.00 -24.93 26.71
CA VAL A 97 3.13 -24.14 27.60
C VAL A 97 3.10 -22.64 27.28
N SER A 98 3.32 -22.27 26.00
CA SER A 98 3.10 -20.91 25.48
C SER A 98 1.65 -20.43 25.70
N THR A 99 0.72 -21.37 25.88
CA THR A 99 -0.64 -21.17 26.38
C THR A 99 -0.93 -22.15 27.53
N ALA A 100 -1.92 -21.86 28.39
CA ALA A 100 -2.30 -22.76 29.47
C ALA A 100 -3.05 -23.97 28.90
N ILE A 101 -2.82 -25.16 29.47
CA ILE A 101 -3.59 -26.36 29.14
C ILE A 101 -5.05 -26.14 29.58
N PRO A 102 -6.05 -26.34 28.69
CA PRO A 102 -7.45 -26.24 29.06
C PRO A 102 -7.82 -27.25 30.14
N ALA A 103 -8.50 -26.79 31.19
CA ALA A 103 -8.88 -27.65 32.32
C ALA A 103 -9.74 -28.87 31.87
N ALA A 104 -10.56 -28.71 30.84
CA ALA A 104 -11.39 -29.79 30.29
C ALA A 104 -10.57 -30.91 29.63
N SER A 105 -9.29 -30.66 29.31
CA SER A 105 -8.38 -31.65 28.71
C SER A 105 -7.63 -32.47 29.77
N LEU A 106 -7.77 -32.14 31.06
CA LEU A 106 -7.03 -32.76 32.16
C LEU A 106 -7.96 -33.52 33.11
N SER A 107 -7.49 -34.67 33.59
CA SER A 107 -8.20 -35.51 34.58
C SER A 107 -7.28 -35.84 35.75
N GLN A 108 -7.83 -35.86 36.98
CA GLN A 108 -7.04 -36.21 38.16
C GLN A 108 -6.61 -37.68 38.11
N VAL A 109 -5.30 -37.91 38.18
CA VAL A 109 -4.69 -39.25 38.16
C VAL A 109 -4.08 -39.64 39.49
N HIS A 110 -3.77 -38.65 40.34
CA HIS A 110 -3.21 -38.87 41.66
C HIS A 110 -3.57 -37.69 42.57
N ASN A 111 -3.89 -37.99 43.82
CA ASN A 111 -3.96 -37.02 44.91
C ASN A 111 -3.40 -37.66 46.18
N ILE A 112 -2.54 -36.93 46.87
CA ILE A 112 -2.00 -37.32 48.17
C ILE A 112 -2.26 -36.20 49.19
N LEU A 113 -2.84 -36.58 50.32
CA LEU A 113 -3.24 -35.65 51.38
C LEU A 113 -2.04 -34.87 51.94
N LEU A 114 -0.89 -35.51 52.07
CA LEU A 114 0.33 -34.89 52.55
C LEU A 114 1.55 -35.53 51.88
N TYR A 115 2.13 -34.82 50.92
CA TYR A 115 3.28 -35.28 50.16
C TYR A 115 4.60 -34.96 50.88
N ALA A 116 5.36 -36.00 51.18
CA ALA A 116 6.70 -35.93 51.76
C ALA A 116 7.72 -36.45 50.73
N PRO A 117 8.29 -35.58 49.86
CA PRO A 117 9.20 -36.01 48.81
C PRO A 117 10.50 -36.63 49.35
N THR A 118 11.08 -37.57 48.60
CA THR A 118 12.41 -38.14 48.90
C THR A 118 13.47 -37.59 47.94
N ALA A 119 14.58 -37.08 48.47
CA ALA A 119 15.69 -36.57 47.65
C ALA A 119 16.70 -37.66 47.25
N GLY A 120 17.40 -37.43 46.14
CA GLY A 120 18.50 -38.27 45.64
C GLY A 120 18.13 -39.15 44.45
N ASN A 121 16.87 -39.19 44.04
CA ASN A 121 16.39 -39.91 42.85
C ASN A 121 15.06 -39.31 42.32
N TYR A 122 14.49 -39.93 41.28
CA TYR A 122 13.09 -39.72 40.89
C TYR A 122 12.16 -40.22 41.98
N ASP A 123 11.39 -39.30 42.56
CA ASP A 123 10.37 -39.63 43.55
C ASP A 123 9.07 -40.01 42.83
N MET A 124 8.84 -41.32 42.68
CA MET A 124 7.82 -41.89 41.80
C MET A 124 6.47 -42.01 42.49
N PHE A 125 5.44 -41.41 41.89
CA PHE A 125 4.04 -41.57 42.25
C PHE A 125 3.43 -42.73 41.50
N THR A 126 2.79 -43.67 42.21
CA THR A 126 1.86 -44.62 41.59
C THR A 126 0.52 -43.93 41.36
N LEU A 127 0.08 -43.87 40.10
CA LEU A 127 -1.17 -43.20 39.76
C LEU A 127 -2.35 -44.01 40.32
N GLN A 128 -3.26 -43.32 41.01
CA GLN A 128 -4.49 -43.93 41.53
C GLN A 128 -5.43 -44.27 40.38
N THR A 129 -5.41 -43.45 39.33
CA THR A 129 -6.03 -43.71 38.04
C THR A 129 -4.93 -43.77 36.99
N PRO A 130 -4.53 -44.96 36.53
CA PRO A 130 -3.55 -45.09 35.44
C PRO A 130 -3.99 -44.29 34.21
N PHE A 131 -3.05 -43.58 33.60
CA PHE A 131 -3.36 -42.65 32.51
C PHE A 131 -3.17 -43.32 31.15
N SER A 132 -4.23 -43.36 30.34
CA SER A 132 -4.19 -43.89 28.98
C SER A 132 -3.63 -42.84 28.00
N TRP A 133 -2.38 -43.01 27.59
CA TRP A 133 -1.77 -42.23 26.51
C TRP A 133 -2.17 -42.84 25.16
N ASP A 134 -2.62 -42.01 24.22
CA ASP A 134 -3.11 -42.46 22.91
C ASP A 134 -1.99 -42.80 21.89
N GLY A 135 -0.74 -42.53 22.26
CA GLY A 135 0.43 -42.78 21.43
C GLY A 135 0.71 -41.72 20.36
N ILE A 136 -0.09 -40.64 20.31
CA ILE A 136 -0.03 -39.62 19.25
C ILE A 136 -0.01 -38.20 19.84
N SER A 137 -0.85 -37.95 20.84
CA SER A 137 -0.95 -36.65 21.52
C SER A 137 0.26 -36.39 22.43
N ASN A 138 0.47 -35.13 22.78
CA ASN A 138 1.42 -34.78 23.84
C ASN A 138 0.80 -35.09 25.21
N VAL A 139 1.63 -35.29 26.22
CA VAL A 139 1.19 -35.51 27.60
C VAL A 139 1.23 -34.19 28.36
N GLY A 140 0.06 -33.66 28.66
CA GLY A 140 -0.11 -32.48 29.52
C GLY A 140 -0.22 -32.90 30.99
N ILE A 141 0.49 -32.19 31.88
CA ILE A 141 0.48 -32.42 33.33
C ILE A 141 0.14 -31.12 34.04
N GLU A 142 -0.82 -31.16 34.97
CA GLU A 142 -1.06 -30.12 35.97
C GLU A 142 -0.65 -30.64 37.36
N LEU A 143 0.14 -29.84 38.06
CA LEU A 143 0.44 -30.02 39.47
C LEU A 143 -0.21 -28.88 40.25
N CYS A 144 -0.85 -29.19 41.37
CA CYS A 144 -1.36 -28.17 42.27
C CYS A 144 -1.42 -28.66 43.71
N TRP A 145 -1.37 -27.73 44.66
CA TRP A 145 -1.45 -28.07 46.10
C TRP A 145 -2.07 -26.96 46.95
N ASP A 146 -2.38 -27.33 48.19
CA ASP A 146 -2.92 -26.44 49.21
C ASP A 146 -1.81 -25.71 49.97
N GLN A 147 -2.17 -24.66 50.70
CA GLN A 147 -1.21 -23.86 51.45
C GLN A 147 -0.36 -24.68 52.44
N VAL A 148 0.95 -24.72 52.20
CA VAL A 148 1.98 -25.29 53.07
C VAL A 148 2.09 -24.51 54.40
N GLN A 149 2.23 -25.22 55.53
CA GLN A 149 2.35 -24.66 56.89
C GLN A 149 3.71 -25.01 57.54
N PRO A 150 4.22 -24.21 58.51
CA PRO A 150 3.61 -23.01 59.09
C PRO A 150 3.85 -21.70 58.30
N GLY A 151 4.73 -21.73 57.30
CA GLY A 151 5.16 -20.52 56.58
C GLY A 151 5.87 -20.86 55.28
N PHE A 152 6.12 -19.82 54.47
CA PHE A 152 6.92 -19.95 53.25
C PHE A 152 8.38 -20.25 53.60
N ASN A 153 9.07 -20.99 52.73
CA ASN A 153 10.48 -21.34 52.95
C ASN A 153 11.20 -21.56 51.62
N SER A 154 12.44 -21.08 51.49
CA SER A 154 13.27 -21.31 50.30
C SER A 154 13.87 -22.73 50.32
N SER A 155 13.04 -23.72 50.02
CA SER A 155 13.44 -25.13 49.91
C SER A 155 12.61 -25.89 48.88
N GLY A 156 13.08 -27.08 48.52
CA GLY A 156 12.47 -27.92 47.51
C GLY A 156 13.08 -27.64 46.13
N GLN A 157 13.87 -28.59 45.64
CA GLN A 157 14.58 -28.47 44.38
C GLN A 157 14.49 -29.76 43.57
N THR A 158 14.34 -29.62 42.27
CA THR A 158 14.31 -30.69 41.27
C THR A 158 15.34 -30.48 40.18
N ARG A 159 15.78 -31.55 39.51
CA ARG A 159 16.57 -31.38 38.29
C ARG A 159 15.71 -30.81 37.16
N THR A 160 16.30 -29.93 36.37
CA THR A 160 15.68 -29.30 35.21
C THR A 160 16.58 -29.40 33.98
N TYR A 161 16.00 -29.14 32.81
CA TYR A 161 16.71 -28.89 31.56
C TYR A 161 16.05 -27.71 30.84
N THR A 162 16.80 -27.01 30.00
CA THR A 162 16.34 -25.76 29.38
C THR A 162 15.68 -26.03 28.03
N VAL A 163 14.45 -25.55 27.86
CA VAL A 163 13.73 -25.48 26.58
C VAL A 163 12.95 -24.18 26.49
N ALA A 164 12.60 -23.73 25.28
CA ALA A 164 11.65 -22.64 25.14
C ALA A 164 10.29 -23.05 25.76
N ASN A 165 9.72 -22.20 26.61
CA ASN A 165 8.44 -22.45 27.28
C ASN A 165 8.40 -23.80 28.05
N GLY A 166 9.36 -24.04 28.95
CA GLY A 166 9.55 -25.30 29.67
C GLY A 166 8.40 -25.70 30.59
N PHE A 167 7.97 -24.82 31.48
CA PHE A 167 6.70 -24.95 32.19
C PHE A 167 6.08 -23.60 32.52
N ARG A 168 4.79 -23.64 32.85
CA ARG A 168 3.98 -22.46 33.18
C ARG A 168 3.44 -22.60 34.59
N TYR A 169 3.47 -21.54 35.38
CA TYR A 169 3.06 -21.60 36.78
C TYR A 169 2.36 -20.32 37.26
N SER A 170 1.62 -20.46 38.35
CA SER A 170 1.23 -19.38 39.26
C SER A 170 1.45 -19.88 40.68
N TRP A 171 1.86 -18.99 41.57
CA TRP A 171 2.12 -19.32 42.96
C TRP A 171 1.77 -18.14 43.86
N THR A 172 1.43 -18.42 45.12
CA THR A 172 0.99 -17.38 46.05
C THR A 172 1.16 -17.85 47.48
N ASP A 173 1.21 -16.89 48.40
CA ASP A 173 1.15 -17.14 49.84
C ASP A 173 -0.26 -17.03 50.40
N ALA A 174 -1.26 -16.74 49.57
CA ALA A 174 -2.65 -16.64 50.02
C ALA A 174 -3.16 -17.96 50.63
N ALA A 175 -4.06 -17.84 51.61
CA ALA A 175 -4.73 -18.99 52.23
C ALA A 175 -5.66 -19.70 51.23
N GLY A 176 -5.72 -21.03 51.28
CA GLY A 176 -6.56 -21.86 50.40
C GLY A 176 -5.74 -22.77 49.46
N SER A 177 -6.35 -23.15 48.33
CA SER A 177 -5.79 -24.06 47.32
C SER A 177 -5.50 -23.33 46.01
N SER A 178 -4.44 -23.73 45.31
CA SER A 178 -4.23 -23.34 43.91
C SER A 178 -4.79 -24.35 42.90
N CYS A 179 -5.36 -25.48 43.37
CA CYS A 179 -6.03 -26.42 42.49
C CYS A 179 -7.29 -25.80 41.87
N GLY A 180 -7.29 -25.69 40.53
CA GLY A 180 -8.35 -25.03 39.76
C GLY A 180 -8.03 -23.59 39.33
N GLU A 181 -6.89 -23.04 39.74
CA GLU A 181 -6.37 -21.78 39.20
C GLU A 181 -5.71 -22.01 37.83
N THR A 182 -5.73 -21.00 36.95
CA THR A 182 -5.00 -21.05 35.66
C THR A 182 -3.62 -20.41 35.82
N PRO A 183 -2.51 -21.12 35.52
CA PRO A 183 -1.17 -20.57 35.68
C PRO A 183 -0.85 -19.50 34.61
N GLY A 184 -0.08 -18.48 34.96
CA GLY A 184 0.11 -17.27 34.13
C GLY A 184 1.54 -16.95 33.70
N ILE A 185 2.55 -17.44 34.41
CA ILE A 185 3.97 -17.12 34.18
C ILE A 185 4.65 -18.29 33.47
N ILE A 186 5.55 -18.03 32.52
CA ILE A 186 6.30 -19.05 31.77
C ILE A 186 7.78 -18.99 32.17
N THR A 187 8.43 -20.14 32.30
CA THR A 187 9.89 -20.27 32.45
C THR A 187 10.48 -21.14 31.34
N SER A 188 11.80 -21.03 31.12
CA SER A 188 12.55 -21.91 30.22
C SER A 188 13.05 -23.19 30.90
N ASP A 189 12.94 -23.28 32.23
CA ASP A 189 13.21 -24.51 32.94
C ASP A 189 12.09 -25.52 32.68
N LYS A 190 12.44 -26.78 32.38
CA LYS A 190 11.51 -27.91 32.31
C LYS A 190 11.97 -29.00 33.29
N PRO A 191 11.13 -29.50 34.20
CA PRO A 191 11.55 -30.51 35.16
C PRO A 191 11.94 -31.80 34.45
N GLN A 192 12.95 -32.50 34.96
CA GLN A 192 13.21 -33.86 34.52
C GLN A 192 12.13 -34.78 35.11
N ILE A 193 11.58 -35.66 34.28
CA ILE A 193 10.53 -36.61 34.67
C ILE A 193 10.93 -38.02 34.29
N GLN A 194 10.49 -38.99 35.09
CA GLN A 194 10.51 -40.39 34.74
C GLN A 194 9.07 -40.91 34.69
N PHE A 195 8.74 -41.66 33.64
CA PHE A 195 7.45 -42.34 33.48
C PHE A 195 7.65 -43.85 33.53
N ASN A 196 6.67 -44.56 34.08
CA ASN A 196 6.53 -46.00 33.91
C ASN A 196 5.38 -46.30 32.95
N PHE A 197 5.71 -46.71 31.73
CA PHE A 197 4.76 -47.12 30.71
C PHE A 197 4.50 -48.62 30.77
N LEU A 198 3.23 -49.00 30.83
CA LEU A 198 2.74 -50.34 30.57
C LEU A 198 2.24 -50.35 29.13
N CYS A 199 3.11 -50.74 28.21
CA CYS A 199 2.79 -50.84 26.79
C CYS A 199 2.47 -52.30 26.43
N SER A 200 1.43 -52.53 25.63
CA SER A 200 1.22 -53.82 24.98
C SER A 200 2.02 -53.88 23.68
N PRO A 201 2.65 -55.03 23.35
CA PRO A 201 3.16 -55.26 22.00
C PRO A 201 2.02 -55.17 20.99
N CYS A 202 2.32 -54.81 19.75
CA CYS A 202 1.31 -54.79 18.71
C CYS A 202 0.72 -56.20 18.47
N VAL A 203 -0.58 -56.26 18.19
CA VAL A 203 -1.27 -57.50 17.82
C VAL A 203 -1.14 -57.71 16.31
N ALA A 204 -0.73 -58.92 15.90
CA ALA A 204 -0.58 -59.29 14.49
C ALA A 204 -1.73 -60.23 14.05
N PRO A 205 -2.45 -59.93 12.95
CA PRO A 205 -2.34 -58.73 12.11
C PRO A 205 -2.94 -57.49 12.78
N PRO A 206 -2.43 -56.27 12.46
CA PRO A 206 -2.98 -55.04 13.02
C PRO A 206 -4.37 -54.74 12.42
N THR A 207 -5.26 -54.13 13.18
CA THR A 207 -6.56 -53.64 12.67
C THR A 207 -6.34 -52.34 11.91
N PRO A 208 -6.53 -52.27 10.58
CA PRO A 208 -6.00 -51.19 9.77
C PRO A 208 -6.74 -49.84 9.89
N GLY A 209 -8.00 -49.84 10.32
CA GLY A 209 -8.83 -48.64 10.46
C GLY A 209 -9.30 -48.05 9.12
N SER A 210 -9.82 -46.81 9.19
CA SER A 210 -10.32 -46.06 8.04
C SER A 210 -9.57 -44.75 7.84
N ALA A 211 -9.00 -44.55 6.65
CA ALA A 211 -8.33 -43.29 6.31
C ALA A 211 -9.34 -42.14 6.27
N ALA A 212 -8.87 -40.95 6.61
CA ALA A 212 -9.62 -39.71 6.62
C ALA A 212 -8.71 -38.57 6.15
N SER A 213 -9.35 -37.53 5.61
CA SER A 213 -8.71 -36.29 5.19
C SER A 213 -9.37 -35.14 5.95
N ASN A 214 -8.61 -34.08 6.25
CA ASN A 214 -9.18 -32.87 6.82
C ASN A 214 -10.10 -32.11 5.84
N ILE A 215 -9.99 -32.38 4.54
CA ILE A 215 -10.83 -31.79 3.48
C ILE A 215 -11.33 -32.83 2.49
N ALA A 216 -12.55 -32.68 2.00
CA ALA A 216 -13.18 -33.58 1.02
C ALA A 216 -12.76 -33.29 -0.44
N GLY A 217 -12.26 -32.09 -0.71
CA GLY A 217 -11.72 -31.70 -2.01
C GLY A 217 -10.65 -30.65 -1.87
N ALA A 218 -9.68 -30.68 -2.80
CA ALA A 218 -8.51 -29.82 -2.78
C ALA A 218 -8.19 -29.32 -4.18
N CYS A 219 -7.78 -28.06 -4.29
CA CYS A 219 -7.21 -27.52 -5.53
C CYS A 219 -5.85 -28.17 -5.81
N ALA A 220 -5.39 -28.10 -7.06
CA ALA A 220 -4.06 -28.59 -7.42
C ALA A 220 -2.97 -27.92 -6.56
N GLY A 221 -2.10 -28.71 -5.94
CA GLY A 221 -1.04 -28.22 -5.06
C GLY A 221 -1.45 -27.84 -3.63
N GLN A 222 -2.75 -27.83 -3.30
CA GLN A 222 -3.22 -27.53 -1.94
C GLN A 222 -2.79 -28.63 -0.95
N SER A 223 -2.30 -28.22 0.22
CA SER A 223 -1.88 -29.11 1.30
C SER A 223 -3.07 -29.81 1.96
N ILE A 224 -2.94 -31.11 2.18
CA ILE A 224 -3.96 -32.01 2.75
C ILE A 224 -3.33 -32.78 3.91
N ASN A 225 -4.05 -32.86 5.03
CA ASN A 225 -3.68 -33.68 6.19
C ASN A 225 -4.49 -34.98 6.21
N LEU A 226 -3.77 -36.10 6.25
CA LEU A 226 -4.32 -37.45 6.24
C LEU A 226 -4.14 -38.12 7.59
N SER A 227 -5.19 -38.78 8.07
CA SER A 227 -5.23 -39.51 9.34
C SER A 227 -5.99 -40.83 9.19
N VAL A 228 -5.95 -41.69 10.21
CA VAL A 228 -6.73 -42.94 10.24
C VAL A 228 -7.48 -43.04 11.55
N THR A 229 -8.75 -43.43 11.50
CA THR A 229 -9.59 -43.71 12.68
C THR A 229 -9.81 -45.21 12.85
N GLY A 230 -9.97 -45.69 14.10
CA GLY A 230 -10.26 -47.09 14.38
C GLY A 230 -9.13 -48.09 14.09
N SER A 231 -7.88 -47.62 13.98
CA SER A 231 -6.71 -48.49 13.80
C SER A 231 -6.18 -49.04 15.13
N SER A 232 -5.60 -50.25 15.12
CA SER A 232 -4.89 -50.82 16.28
C SER A 232 -3.68 -49.97 16.67
N THR A 233 -3.40 -49.93 17.96
CA THR A 233 -2.23 -49.30 18.57
C THR A 233 -1.36 -50.35 19.26
N GLY A 234 -0.07 -50.06 19.47
CA GLY A 234 0.85 -50.94 20.18
C GLY A 234 2.30 -50.78 19.73
N LEU A 235 3.24 -51.23 20.57
CA LEU A 235 4.68 -51.15 20.26
C LEU A 235 5.02 -52.02 19.04
N GLY A 236 5.80 -51.48 18.10
CA GLY A 236 6.28 -52.21 16.92
C GLY A 236 5.40 -52.09 15.66
N ILE A 237 4.37 -51.22 15.66
CA ILE A 237 3.64 -50.88 14.44
C ILE A 237 4.45 -49.90 13.59
N THR A 238 4.62 -50.21 12.30
CA THR A 238 5.18 -49.28 11.30
C THR A 238 4.12 -48.88 10.27
N TYR A 239 4.25 -47.68 9.69
CA TYR A 239 3.27 -47.12 8.75
C TYR A 239 3.89 -46.84 7.38
N GLN A 240 3.06 -46.93 6.33
CA GLN A 240 3.38 -46.42 4.99
C GLN A 240 2.10 -45.91 4.33
N TRP A 241 2.02 -44.61 4.04
CA TRP A 241 0.93 -44.04 3.26
C TRP A 241 1.10 -44.31 1.77
N GLN A 242 -0.03 -44.53 1.09
CA GLN A 242 -0.12 -44.74 -0.34
C GLN A 242 -1.17 -43.81 -0.97
N SER A 243 -0.94 -43.45 -2.22
CA SER A 243 -1.90 -42.74 -3.06
C SER A 243 -2.28 -43.56 -4.30
N SER A 244 -3.44 -43.25 -4.88
CA SER A 244 -3.95 -43.88 -6.10
C SER A 244 -4.85 -42.91 -6.87
N VAL A 245 -4.71 -42.86 -8.19
CA VAL A 245 -5.56 -42.02 -9.07
C VAL A 245 -6.85 -42.73 -9.52
N ASP A 246 -6.92 -44.05 -9.35
CA ASP A 246 -8.01 -44.91 -9.84
C ASP A 246 -8.63 -45.78 -8.72
N ASN A 247 -8.14 -45.63 -7.49
CA ASN A 247 -8.47 -46.44 -6.32
C ASN A 247 -8.10 -47.93 -6.46
N ILE A 248 -7.30 -48.30 -7.46
CA ILE A 248 -6.92 -49.68 -7.81
C ILE A 248 -5.40 -49.84 -7.74
N ASN A 249 -4.66 -48.96 -8.41
CA ASN A 249 -3.21 -48.97 -8.48
C ASN A 249 -2.64 -48.00 -7.44
N TRP A 250 -1.86 -48.53 -6.49
CA TRP A 250 -1.38 -47.78 -5.33
C TRP A 250 0.13 -47.62 -5.34
N VAL A 251 0.60 -46.40 -5.07
CA VAL A 251 2.01 -46.03 -4.98
C VAL A 251 2.31 -45.49 -3.59
N ASN A 252 3.47 -45.83 -3.02
CA ASN A 252 3.91 -45.27 -1.75
C ASN A 252 4.17 -43.76 -1.88
N ILE A 253 3.66 -42.98 -0.94
CA ILE A 253 4.04 -41.57 -0.81
C ILE A 253 5.43 -41.54 -0.16
N PRO A 254 6.47 -41.00 -0.84
CA PRO A 254 7.82 -40.98 -0.30
C PRO A 254 7.89 -40.28 1.08
N GLY A 255 8.53 -40.92 2.06
CA GLY A 255 8.72 -40.36 3.41
C GLY A 255 7.49 -40.37 4.32
N ALA A 256 6.31 -40.74 3.83
CA ALA A 256 5.08 -40.76 4.62
C ALA A 256 4.93 -42.05 5.46
N ASN A 257 5.81 -42.19 6.47
CA ASN A 257 5.95 -43.38 7.31
C ASN A 257 5.44 -43.21 8.76
N THR A 258 4.68 -42.15 9.00
CA THR A 258 4.09 -41.79 10.29
C THR A 258 2.60 -42.15 10.35
N ALA A 259 2.01 -42.14 11.55
CA ALA A 259 0.60 -42.44 11.74
C ALA A 259 -0.32 -41.49 10.93
N ASN A 260 0.01 -40.20 10.90
CA ASN A 260 -0.63 -39.18 10.08
C ASN A 260 0.40 -38.59 9.11
N THR A 261 -0.02 -38.06 7.96
CA THR A 261 0.90 -37.41 7.00
C THR A 261 0.26 -36.18 6.35
N THR A 262 1.08 -35.26 5.87
CA THR A 262 0.68 -34.14 5.03
C THR A 262 1.17 -34.37 3.60
N THR A 263 0.34 -34.07 2.59
CA THR A 263 0.68 -34.23 1.16
C THR A 263 -0.08 -33.23 0.29
N THR A 264 0.21 -33.18 -1.02
CA THR A 264 -0.54 -32.41 -2.03
C THR A 264 -1.04 -33.32 -3.16
N GLN A 265 -1.94 -32.82 -3.99
CA GLN A 265 -2.48 -33.56 -5.15
C GLN A 265 -2.59 -32.68 -6.40
N GLN A 266 -2.68 -33.30 -7.58
CA GLN A 266 -2.89 -32.62 -8.87
C GLN A 266 -4.30 -32.84 -9.46
N GLY A 267 -5.07 -33.74 -8.85
CA GLY A 267 -6.42 -34.11 -9.26
C GLY A 267 -7.04 -35.04 -8.21
N THR A 268 -8.23 -35.58 -8.49
CA THR A 268 -8.88 -36.52 -7.57
C THR A 268 -7.96 -37.69 -7.26
N THR A 269 -7.66 -37.86 -5.97
CA THR A 269 -6.71 -38.86 -5.49
C THR A 269 -7.29 -39.60 -4.30
N HIS A 270 -7.05 -40.91 -4.24
CA HIS A 270 -7.41 -41.78 -3.14
C HIS A 270 -6.18 -42.04 -2.27
N TYR A 271 -6.37 -42.05 -0.95
CA TYR A 271 -5.31 -42.26 0.03
C TYR A 271 -5.65 -43.40 0.97
N ARG A 272 -4.66 -44.23 1.29
CA ARG A 272 -4.76 -45.27 2.32
C ARG A 272 -3.44 -45.44 3.06
N ARG A 273 -3.48 -46.09 4.21
CA ARG A 273 -2.28 -46.39 5.01
C ARG A 273 -2.11 -47.90 5.15
N ILE A 274 -0.90 -48.39 4.93
CA ILE A 274 -0.47 -49.74 5.31
C ILE A 274 0.07 -49.66 6.74
N MET A 275 -0.35 -50.59 7.58
CA MET A 275 0.18 -50.81 8.91
C MET A 275 0.82 -52.19 8.98
N THR A 276 1.99 -52.29 9.60
CA THR A 276 2.70 -53.57 9.76
C THR A 276 3.02 -53.81 11.23
N CYS A 277 2.68 -54.99 11.73
CA CYS A 277 3.07 -55.48 13.05
C CYS A 277 3.66 -56.89 12.90
N SER A 278 4.86 -57.12 13.42
CA SER A 278 5.53 -58.44 13.40
C SER A 278 5.53 -59.11 12.01
N SER A 279 5.84 -58.33 10.96
CA SER A 279 5.84 -58.73 9.53
C SER A 279 4.47 -59.02 8.90
N GLN A 280 3.37 -58.88 9.63
CA GLN A 280 2.02 -58.94 9.06
C GLN A 280 1.49 -57.54 8.80
N SER A 281 1.01 -57.31 7.58
CA SER A 281 0.50 -56.01 7.14
C SER A 281 -1.01 -56.02 6.94
N ALA A 282 -1.66 -54.93 7.31
CA ALA A 282 -3.06 -54.66 7.01
C ALA A 282 -3.21 -53.25 6.44
N THR A 283 -4.17 -53.07 5.53
CA THR A 283 -4.37 -51.81 4.79
C THR A 283 -5.68 -51.17 5.17
N SER A 284 -5.68 -49.86 5.44
CA SER A 284 -6.88 -49.12 5.82
C SER A 284 -7.89 -49.08 4.67
N THR A 285 -9.16 -48.79 4.99
CA THR A 285 -10.05 -48.28 3.95
C THR A 285 -9.50 -46.97 3.40
N SER A 286 -9.77 -46.69 2.13
CA SER A 286 -9.29 -45.49 1.43
C SER A 286 -10.20 -44.28 1.67
N VAL A 287 -9.61 -43.09 1.72
CA VAL A 287 -10.33 -41.81 1.61
C VAL A 287 -10.11 -41.21 0.22
N THR A 288 -11.17 -40.66 -0.39
CA THR A 288 -11.09 -39.90 -1.64
C THR A 288 -11.01 -38.42 -1.33
N VAL A 289 -10.05 -37.72 -1.93
CA VAL A 289 -10.01 -36.25 -1.94
C VAL A 289 -10.22 -35.78 -3.37
N ASN A 290 -11.35 -35.10 -3.61
CA ASN A 290 -11.74 -34.65 -4.93
C ASN A 290 -10.81 -33.55 -5.44
N GLY A 291 -10.34 -33.65 -6.69
CA GLY A 291 -9.64 -32.56 -7.36
C GLY A 291 -10.65 -31.50 -7.76
N LEU A 292 -10.51 -30.29 -7.22
CA LEU A 292 -11.34 -29.16 -7.62
C LEU A 292 -10.76 -28.53 -8.89
N PRO A 293 -11.55 -28.35 -9.97
CA PRO A 293 -11.03 -27.81 -11.22
C PRO A 293 -10.72 -26.32 -11.10
N SER A 294 -9.59 -25.90 -11.69
CA SER A 294 -9.31 -24.49 -11.96
C SER A 294 -10.29 -23.93 -13.01
N LEU A 295 -10.54 -22.62 -12.99
CA LEU A 295 -11.40 -21.98 -13.99
C LEU A 295 -10.76 -22.08 -15.39
N PRO A 296 -11.45 -22.66 -16.39
CA PRO A 296 -10.93 -22.68 -17.76
C PRO A 296 -10.65 -21.27 -18.29
N GLY A 297 -9.63 -21.13 -19.14
CA GLY A 297 -9.39 -19.86 -19.83
C GLY A 297 -10.58 -19.53 -20.75
N GLY A 298 -10.99 -18.26 -20.77
CA GLY A 298 -12.14 -17.83 -21.56
C GLY A 298 -12.73 -16.49 -21.13
N VAL A 299 -13.79 -16.10 -21.82
CA VAL A 299 -14.58 -14.91 -21.50
C VAL A 299 -15.86 -15.34 -20.81
N TYR A 300 -16.10 -14.80 -19.63
CA TYR A 300 -17.29 -14.99 -18.81
C TYR A 300 -18.02 -13.67 -18.62
N THR A 301 -19.30 -13.73 -18.29
CA THR A 301 -20.13 -12.54 -18.04
C THR A 301 -20.54 -12.44 -16.58
N ILE A 302 -20.55 -11.21 -16.05
CA ILE A 302 -21.08 -10.89 -14.72
C ILE A 302 -22.40 -10.12 -14.87
N GLY A 303 -23.43 -10.58 -14.18
CA GLY A 303 -24.73 -9.93 -14.02
C GLY A 303 -25.86 -10.94 -13.84
N PRO A 304 -27.09 -10.50 -13.54
CA PRO A 304 -28.20 -11.41 -13.20
C PRO A 304 -28.49 -12.50 -14.24
N ALA A 305 -28.16 -12.27 -15.52
CA ALA A 305 -28.29 -13.22 -16.62
C ALA A 305 -26.95 -13.71 -17.18
N GLY A 306 -25.83 -13.42 -16.50
CA GLY A 306 -24.48 -13.80 -16.91
C GLY A 306 -24.08 -15.20 -16.44
N ASN A 307 -22.84 -15.59 -16.76
CA ASN A 307 -22.23 -16.81 -16.24
C ASN A 307 -22.11 -16.78 -14.71
N TYR A 308 -21.90 -15.59 -14.16
CA TYR A 308 -21.89 -15.32 -12.73
C TYR A 308 -22.87 -14.21 -12.41
N ALA A 309 -23.69 -14.39 -11.38
CA ALA A 309 -24.73 -13.42 -11.02
C ALA A 309 -24.16 -12.05 -10.60
N ASN A 310 -22.96 -12.04 -10.02
CA ASN A 310 -22.33 -10.88 -9.38
C ASN A 310 -20.80 -11.06 -9.25
N PHE A 311 -20.08 -10.06 -8.72
CA PHE A 311 -18.62 -10.14 -8.58
C PHE A 311 -18.20 -11.19 -7.56
N THR A 312 -18.95 -11.35 -6.46
CA THR A 312 -18.65 -12.35 -5.43
C THR A 312 -18.61 -13.76 -6.01
N ALA A 313 -19.57 -14.11 -6.88
CA ALA A 313 -19.63 -15.41 -7.54
C ALA A 313 -18.50 -15.60 -8.56
N ALA A 314 -18.12 -14.55 -9.29
CA ALA A 314 -16.99 -14.59 -10.22
C ALA A 314 -15.66 -14.80 -9.48
N VAL A 315 -15.43 -14.07 -8.38
CA VAL A 315 -14.23 -14.23 -7.54
C VAL A 315 -14.18 -15.62 -6.90
N ALA A 316 -15.31 -16.16 -6.43
CA ALA A 316 -15.37 -17.51 -5.88
C ALA A 316 -14.96 -18.59 -6.90
N ALA A 317 -15.19 -18.36 -8.19
CA ALA A 317 -14.77 -19.28 -9.25
C ALA A 317 -13.25 -19.32 -9.47
N LEU A 318 -12.50 -18.32 -8.99
CA LEU A 318 -11.04 -18.27 -9.06
C LEU A 318 -10.35 -19.03 -7.91
N ALA A 319 -11.10 -19.60 -6.96
CA ALA A 319 -10.55 -20.19 -5.74
C ALA A 319 -9.52 -21.32 -5.96
N CYS A 320 -9.59 -22.04 -7.08
CA CYS A 320 -8.60 -23.06 -7.47
C CYS A 320 -7.67 -22.62 -8.60
N GLY A 321 -7.54 -21.31 -8.81
CA GLY A 321 -6.73 -20.73 -9.89
C GLY A 321 -7.40 -20.82 -11.25
N ILE A 322 -6.60 -20.54 -12.29
CA ILE A 322 -7.02 -20.48 -13.69
C ILE A 322 -6.21 -21.45 -14.56
N ALA A 323 -6.83 -22.06 -15.56
CA ALA A 323 -6.15 -22.93 -16.52
C ALA A 323 -5.64 -22.18 -17.78
N GLY A 324 -5.92 -20.88 -17.87
CA GLY A 324 -5.57 -20.00 -18.99
C GLY A 324 -6.04 -18.57 -18.68
N PRO A 325 -5.87 -17.61 -19.61
CA PRO A 325 -6.33 -16.24 -19.39
C PRO A 325 -7.85 -16.16 -19.23
N VAL A 326 -8.32 -15.36 -18.27
CA VAL A 326 -9.74 -15.22 -17.93
C VAL A 326 -10.15 -13.75 -18.05
N THR A 327 -11.26 -13.50 -18.73
CA THR A 327 -11.90 -12.18 -18.75
C THR A 327 -13.32 -12.28 -18.23
N PHE A 328 -13.63 -11.56 -17.16
CA PHE A 328 -14.99 -11.30 -16.71
C PHE A 328 -15.49 -10.00 -17.32
N ASN A 329 -16.43 -10.10 -18.25
CA ASN A 329 -17.09 -8.99 -18.92
C ASN A 329 -18.42 -8.67 -18.23
N VAL A 330 -18.48 -7.59 -17.45
CA VAL A 330 -19.71 -7.20 -16.74
C VAL A 330 -20.74 -6.72 -17.76
N ILE A 331 -21.95 -7.26 -17.70
CA ILE A 331 -23.02 -6.89 -18.64
C ILE A 331 -23.29 -5.37 -18.51
N PRO A 332 -23.28 -4.57 -19.59
CA PRO A 332 -23.55 -3.13 -19.49
C PRO A 332 -24.90 -2.84 -18.79
N ASN A 333 -24.93 -1.85 -17.90
CA ASN A 333 -26.12 -1.43 -17.15
C ASN A 333 -26.79 -2.53 -16.30
N SER A 334 -26.01 -3.49 -15.80
CA SER A 334 -26.50 -4.59 -14.95
C SER A 334 -26.31 -4.34 -13.45
N GLY A 335 -25.52 -3.32 -13.09
CA GLY A 335 -25.36 -2.85 -11.71
C GLY A 335 -26.49 -1.91 -11.24
N PRO A 336 -26.36 -1.30 -10.05
CA PRO A 336 -25.19 -1.38 -9.16
C PRO A 336 -25.09 -2.73 -8.43
N TYR A 337 -23.86 -3.15 -8.18
CA TYR A 337 -23.52 -4.32 -7.37
C TYR A 337 -23.14 -3.85 -5.97
N ILE A 338 -23.94 -4.19 -4.97
CA ILE A 338 -23.67 -3.81 -3.57
C ILE A 338 -22.89 -4.94 -2.91
N GLU A 339 -21.57 -4.92 -3.07
CA GLU A 339 -20.68 -6.03 -2.72
C GLU A 339 -19.32 -5.53 -2.24
N GLN A 340 -18.68 -6.31 -1.37
CA GLN A 340 -17.29 -6.17 -0.98
C GLN A 340 -16.55 -7.42 -1.44
N ILE A 341 -15.47 -7.26 -2.22
CA ILE A 341 -14.71 -8.40 -2.75
C ILE A 341 -13.25 -8.36 -2.31
N MET A 342 -12.71 -9.53 -1.98
CA MET A 342 -11.30 -9.76 -1.74
C MET A 342 -10.85 -10.87 -2.69
N ILE A 343 -9.79 -10.59 -3.44
CA ILE A 343 -9.16 -11.53 -4.36
C ILE A 343 -7.83 -11.94 -3.72
N PRO A 344 -7.68 -13.22 -3.32
CA PRO A 344 -6.41 -13.74 -2.82
C PRO A 344 -5.46 -14.06 -3.99
N GLU A 345 -4.29 -14.64 -3.71
CA GLU A 345 -3.43 -15.26 -4.72
C GLU A 345 -4.25 -16.16 -5.67
N ILE A 346 -4.06 -15.95 -6.98
CA ILE A 346 -4.69 -16.74 -8.02
C ILE A 346 -3.64 -17.68 -8.59
N PHE A 347 -3.76 -18.97 -8.27
CA PHE A 347 -2.83 -19.96 -8.78
C PHE A 347 -2.79 -19.96 -10.33
N ASN A 348 -1.57 -20.03 -10.87
CA ASN A 348 -1.26 -19.97 -12.31
C ASN A 348 -1.54 -18.61 -13.00
N ALA A 349 -1.84 -17.55 -12.23
CA ALA A 349 -1.81 -16.19 -12.75
C ALA A 349 -0.38 -15.81 -13.16
N SER A 350 -0.24 -15.16 -14.32
CA SER A 350 1.05 -14.74 -14.87
C SER A 350 0.87 -13.63 -15.90
N ILE A 351 1.98 -13.14 -16.45
CA ILE A 351 1.95 -12.19 -17.57
C ILE A 351 1.18 -12.73 -18.80
N ILE A 352 1.09 -14.05 -18.96
CA ILE A 352 0.32 -14.73 -20.02
C ILE A 352 -1.11 -15.01 -19.57
N ASN A 353 -1.28 -15.59 -18.38
CA ASN A 353 -2.58 -15.95 -17.82
C ASN A 353 -3.06 -14.85 -16.86
N LYS A 354 -3.62 -13.77 -17.42
CA LYS A 354 -4.17 -12.66 -16.63
C LYS A 354 -5.63 -12.92 -16.26
N VAL A 355 -6.10 -12.27 -15.20
CA VAL A 355 -7.52 -12.15 -14.88
C VAL A 355 -7.97 -10.72 -15.09
N ILE A 356 -8.93 -10.49 -15.99
CA ILE A 356 -9.40 -9.16 -16.36
C ILE A 356 -10.87 -9.01 -16.00
N PHE A 357 -11.20 -7.99 -15.21
CA PHE A 357 -12.56 -7.53 -14.96
C PHE A 357 -12.84 -6.29 -15.82
N ASN A 358 -13.62 -6.46 -16.89
CA ASN A 358 -14.12 -5.35 -17.70
C ASN A 358 -15.48 -4.88 -17.16
N GLY A 359 -15.49 -3.73 -16.49
CA GLY A 359 -16.65 -3.16 -15.80
C GLY A 359 -17.74 -2.63 -16.73
N ASN A 360 -17.42 -2.23 -17.97
CA ASN A 360 -18.35 -1.60 -18.93
C ASN A 360 -19.21 -0.47 -18.32
N GLY A 361 -18.61 0.37 -17.47
CA GLY A 361 -19.25 1.49 -16.80
C GLY A 361 -20.18 1.11 -15.65
N ASN A 362 -20.26 -0.16 -15.25
CA ASN A 362 -21.07 -0.57 -14.10
C ASN A 362 -20.47 -0.09 -12.78
N THR A 363 -21.29 -0.12 -11.73
CA THR A 363 -20.91 0.30 -10.39
C THR A 363 -20.84 -0.89 -9.44
N ILE A 364 -19.75 -1.01 -8.69
CA ILE A 364 -19.69 -1.76 -7.43
C ILE A 364 -19.62 -0.77 -6.27
N SER A 365 -20.41 -1.01 -5.23
CA SER A 365 -20.44 -0.15 -4.04
C SER A 365 -20.53 -0.96 -2.76
N PHE A 366 -19.98 -0.39 -1.68
CA PHE A 366 -20.08 -0.98 -0.35
C PHE A 366 -20.08 0.10 0.73
N SER A 367 -20.47 -0.25 1.96
CA SER A 367 -20.29 0.59 3.16
C SER A 367 -19.24 -0.05 4.06
N PRO A 368 -17.96 0.32 3.94
CA PRO A 368 -16.88 -0.30 4.70
C PRO A 368 -16.99 -0.10 6.22
N THR A 369 -16.25 -0.92 6.95
CA THR A 369 -16.21 -0.91 8.42
C THR A 369 -14.80 -0.64 8.93
N ALA A 370 -14.64 -0.44 10.24
CA ALA A 370 -13.32 -0.25 10.85
C ALA A 370 -12.35 -1.41 10.60
N ALA A 371 -12.87 -2.65 10.56
CA ALA A 371 -12.10 -3.87 10.35
C ALA A 371 -11.82 -4.16 8.88
N ASN A 372 -12.80 -3.89 7.99
CA ASN A 372 -12.69 -4.11 6.55
C ASN A 372 -13.00 -2.81 5.82
N ARG A 373 -11.95 -2.06 5.49
CA ARG A 373 -12.07 -0.67 5.01
C ARG A 373 -12.22 -0.55 3.50
N TYR A 374 -12.11 -1.61 2.73
CA TYR A 374 -12.07 -1.61 1.27
C TYR A 374 -13.44 -1.86 0.60
N VAL A 375 -13.55 -1.53 -0.69
CA VAL A 375 -14.59 -2.08 -1.59
C VAL A 375 -14.00 -3.27 -2.36
N ILE A 376 -12.81 -3.09 -2.95
CA ILE A 376 -12.05 -4.15 -3.62
C ILE A 376 -10.68 -4.30 -2.96
N TRP A 377 -10.32 -5.52 -2.57
CA TRP A 377 -9.02 -5.86 -2.01
C TRP A 377 -8.30 -6.90 -2.87
N LEU A 378 -7.10 -6.56 -3.35
CA LEU A 378 -6.13 -7.49 -3.91
C LEU A 378 -5.14 -7.86 -2.80
N ASN A 379 -5.22 -9.10 -2.35
CA ASN A 379 -4.46 -9.60 -1.21
C ASN A 379 -3.54 -10.73 -1.70
N ASP A 380 -2.28 -10.41 -2.02
CA ASP A 380 -1.36 -11.36 -2.69
C ASP A 380 -1.84 -11.77 -4.11
N ALA A 381 -2.81 -11.03 -4.67
CA ALA A 381 -3.30 -11.27 -6.00
C ALA A 381 -2.43 -10.56 -7.03
N ASP A 382 -1.93 -11.33 -7.99
CA ASP A 382 -1.08 -10.84 -9.06
C ASP A 382 -1.74 -10.94 -10.43
N TYR A 383 -1.33 -10.08 -11.35
CA TYR A 383 -1.80 -10.08 -12.74
C TYR A 383 -3.32 -9.95 -12.90
N VAL A 384 -3.96 -9.23 -11.98
CA VAL A 384 -5.38 -8.87 -12.03
C VAL A 384 -5.55 -7.46 -12.61
N ALA A 385 -6.47 -7.30 -13.55
CA ALA A 385 -6.79 -6.01 -14.14
C ALA A 385 -8.26 -5.65 -13.92
N PHE A 386 -8.54 -4.40 -13.54
CA PHE A 386 -9.87 -3.80 -13.55
C PHE A 386 -9.88 -2.67 -14.57
N THR A 387 -10.85 -2.68 -15.48
CA THR A 387 -11.06 -1.59 -16.44
C THR A 387 -12.50 -1.11 -16.46
N ASP A 388 -12.71 0.19 -16.68
CA ASP A 388 -14.01 0.80 -16.93
C ASP A 388 -15.06 0.49 -15.85
N LEU A 389 -14.66 0.54 -14.57
CA LEU A 389 -15.50 0.23 -13.42
C LEU A 389 -15.66 1.46 -12.51
N ASN A 390 -16.88 1.69 -12.01
CA ASN A 390 -17.15 2.66 -10.95
C ASN A 390 -17.10 1.95 -9.59
N VAL A 391 -16.26 2.42 -8.67
CA VAL A 391 -16.06 1.84 -7.34
C VAL A 391 -16.42 2.88 -6.29
N ILE A 392 -17.46 2.64 -5.50
CA ILE A 392 -18.02 3.63 -4.57
C ILE A 392 -17.99 3.13 -3.12
N SER A 393 -17.26 3.84 -2.24
CA SER A 393 -17.40 3.69 -0.79
C SER A 393 -18.48 4.63 -0.27
N THR A 394 -19.46 4.08 0.44
CA THR A 394 -20.64 4.83 0.94
C THR A 394 -20.57 5.16 2.42
N ASN A 395 -19.52 4.71 3.14
CA ASN A 395 -19.35 5.00 4.56
C ASN A 395 -18.70 6.39 4.77
N ASN A 396 -19.10 7.08 5.85
CA ASN A 396 -18.67 8.44 6.15
C ASN A 396 -17.37 8.55 6.96
N LEU A 397 -16.82 7.44 7.43
CA LEU A 397 -15.58 7.38 8.20
C LEU A 397 -14.53 6.51 7.51
N TYR A 398 -14.90 5.29 7.13
CA TYR A 398 -14.00 4.28 6.58
C TYR A 398 -14.18 4.13 5.08
N GLY A 399 -13.12 4.00 4.30
CA GLY A 399 -13.30 3.70 2.88
C GLY A 399 -12.05 3.76 2.03
N TYR A 400 -11.64 2.60 1.53
CA TYR A 400 -10.66 2.40 0.48
C TYR A 400 -11.41 1.92 -0.77
N GLY A 401 -11.25 2.61 -1.90
CA GLY A 401 -11.80 2.10 -3.16
C GLY A 401 -11.13 0.79 -3.53
N PHE A 402 -9.81 0.86 -3.70
CA PHE A 402 -8.94 -0.30 -3.86
C PHE A 402 -7.93 -0.39 -2.71
N LEU A 403 -7.66 -1.62 -2.28
CA LEU A 403 -6.58 -1.97 -1.36
C LEU A 403 -5.70 -3.04 -2.03
N LEU A 404 -4.39 -2.82 -2.05
CA LEU A 404 -3.36 -3.75 -2.53
C LEU A 404 -2.39 -4.00 -1.39
N THR A 405 -2.30 -5.25 -0.92
CA THR A 405 -1.43 -5.64 0.20
C THR A 405 -0.82 -7.03 -0.04
N ASN A 406 0.15 -7.39 0.80
CA ASN A 406 0.80 -8.69 0.80
C ASN A 406 1.40 -9.04 -0.57
N ASN A 407 2.22 -8.15 -1.13
CA ASN A 407 2.86 -8.33 -2.45
C ASN A 407 1.88 -8.50 -3.62
N ALA A 408 0.71 -7.85 -3.58
CA ALA A 408 -0.17 -7.77 -4.74
C ALA A 408 0.51 -6.98 -5.88
N ASP A 409 1.12 -7.71 -6.82
CA ASP A 409 2.06 -7.21 -7.81
C ASP A 409 1.50 -7.31 -9.23
N PHE A 410 2.03 -6.49 -10.15
CA PHE A 410 1.68 -6.53 -11.58
C PHE A 410 0.18 -6.35 -11.89
N ASN A 411 -0.57 -5.72 -10.99
CA ASN A 411 -2.00 -5.44 -11.17
C ASN A 411 -2.23 -4.14 -11.94
N VAL A 412 -3.40 -4.03 -12.58
CA VAL A 412 -3.79 -2.87 -13.38
C VAL A 412 -5.15 -2.34 -12.94
N ILE A 413 -5.24 -1.04 -12.68
CA ILE A 413 -6.49 -0.30 -12.49
C ILE A 413 -6.55 0.78 -13.57
N SER A 414 -7.39 0.59 -14.58
CA SER A 414 -7.43 1.47 -15.76
C SER A 414 -8.82 2.05 -16.02
N ASN A 415 -8.91 3.34 -16.34
CA ASN A 415 -10.18 4.00 -16.72
C ASN A 415 -11.32 3.79 -15.72
N CYS A 416 -11.00 3.59 -14.45
CA CYS A 416 -12.00 3.45 -13.39
C CYS A 416 -12.40 4.81 -12.83
N THR A 417 -13.57 4.89 -12.19
CA THR A 417 -13.93 6.01 -11.31
C THR A 417 -14.04 5.50 -9.88
N ILE A 418 -13.21 6.02 -8.98
CA ILE A 418 -13.18 5.67 -7.57
C ILE A 418 -13.76 6.85 -6.79
N ASP A 419 -14.90 6.63 -6.14
CA ASP A 419 -15.60 7.64 -5.36
C ASP A 419 -15.61 7.24 -3.88
N VAL A 420 -14.90 8.02 -3.08
CA VAL A 420 -14.87 7.91 -1.61
C VAL A 420 -15.36 9.22 -0.96
N THR A 421 -16.15 10.01 -1.69
CA THR A 421 -16.61 11.34 -1.26
C THR A 421 -17.58 11.31 -0.08
N ALA A 422 -18.22 10.17 0.19
CA ALA A 422 -19.03 9.96 1.39
C ALA A 422 -18.27 10.28 2.70
N SER A 423 -16.94 10.15 2.67
CA SER A 423 -16.03 10.44 3.78
C SER A 423 -15.56 11.89 3.88
N PHE A 424 -16.14 12.85 3.12
CA PHE A 424 -15.70 14.26 3.13
C PHE A 424 -15.69 14.91 4.52
N GLY A 425 -16.60 14.50 5.41
CA GLY A 425 -16.64 14.94 6.80
C GLY A 425 -15.44 14.47 7.65
N ASN A 426 -14.72 13.44 7.19
CA ASN A 426 -13.60 12.83 7.88
C ASN A 426 -12.24 13.40 7.39
N LEU A 427 -11.37 13.79 8.33
CA LEU A 427 -10.00 14.24 8.09
C LEU A 427 -8.97 13.32 8.77
N TRP A 428 -9.29 12.04 8.88
CA TRP A 428 -8.43 10.97 9.39
C TRP A 428 -8.07 9.98 8.29
N GLU A 429 -6.97 9.25 8.46
CA GLU A 429 -6.42 8.30 7.48
C GLU A 429 -7.25 7.02 7.26
N ASP A 430 -8.45 6.95 7.83
CA ASP A 430 -9.34 5.80 7.71
C ASP A 430 -10.01 5.68 6.32
N ASN A 431 -9.79 6.66 5.44
CA ASN A 431 -10.34 6.72 4.09
C ASN A 431 -9.30 7.20 3.07
N CYS A 432 -9.27 6.54 1.92
CA CYS A 432 -8.32 6.76 0.83
C CYS A 432 -8.93 6.28 -0.49
N GLY A 433 -8.57 6.85 -1.64
CA GLY A 433 -9.00 6.32 -2.93
C GLY A 433 -8.40 4.94 -3.23
N ILE A 434 -7.07 4.88 -3.34
CA ILE A 434 -6.30 3.65 -3.58
C ILE A 434 -5.19 3.52 -2.54
N VAL A 435 -5.09 2.35 -1.93
CA VAL A 435 -4.06 2.02 -0.94
C VAL A 435 -3.17 0.90 -1.45
N ILE A 436 -1.86 1.14 -1.50
CA ILE A 436 -0.80 0.15 -1.72
C ILE A 436 0.08 0.16 -0.48
N SER A 437 -0.17 -0.75 0.47
CA SER A 437 0.50 -0.71 1.78
C SER A 437 0.64 -2.09 2.42
N GLY A 438 1.29 -2.16 3.57
CA GLY A 438 1.44 -3.41 4.33
C GLY A 438 0.27 -3.75 5.27
N SER A 439 -0.82 -2.98 5.27
CA SER A 439 -1.92 -3.14 6.23
C SER A 439 -3.29 -3.10 5.57
N ALA A 440 -4.19 -3.95 6.05
CA ALA A 440 -5.60 -3.93 5.66
C ALA A 440 -6.39 -2.75 6.26
N THR A 441 -5.83 -2.11 7.29
CA THR A 441 -6.52 -1.07 8.07
C THR A 441 -5.76 0.24 8.18
N SER A 442 -4.58 0.39 7.59
CA SER A 442 -3.86 1.67 7.61
C SER A 442 -3.22 1.94 6.26
N PRO A 443 -3.50 3.09 5.63
CA PRO A 443 -2.95 3.40 4.32
C PRO A 443 -1.48 3.84 4.40
N SER A 444 -0.99 4.14 5.60
CA SER A 444 0.35 4.67 5.88
C SER A 444 1.29 3.64 6.51
N ALA A 445 0.80 2.42 6.77
CA ALA A 445 1.57 1.37 7.41
C ALA A 445 2.55 0.70 6.43
N ALA A 446 3.80 0.63 6.88
CA ALA A 446 4.84 -0.13 6.19
C ALA A 446 4.60 -1.65 6.31
N GLY A 447 4.97 -2.38 5.27
CA GLY A 447 4.97 -3.84 5.23
C GLY A 447 5.01 -4.31 3.78
N SER A 448 4.72 -5.58 3.55
CA SER A 448 4.63 -6.16 2.20
C SER A 448 3.49 -5.51 1.42
N SER A 449 3.84 -4.55 0.57
CA SER A 449 2.93 -3.83 -0.31
C SER A 449 3.13 -4.28 -1.76
N GLY A 450 2.38 -3.71 -2.70
CA GLY A 450 2.47 -4.07 -4.11
C GLY A 450 3.62 -3.39 -4.86
N THR A 451 4.15 -4.07 -5.88
CA THR A 451 5.18 -3.63 -6.82
C THR A 451 4.71 -3.81 -8.27
N ASN A 452 5.26 -3.03 -9.19
CA ASN A 452 4.96 -3.12 -10.62
C ASN A 452 3.46 -2.97 -10.98
N ASN A 453 2.68 -2.32 -10.13
CA ASN A 453 1.27 -2.05 -10.38
C ASN A 453 1.09 -0.79 -11.23
N ALA A 454 0.06 -0.77 -12.06
CA ALA A 454 -0.26 0.36 -12.92
C ALA A 454 -1.66 0.90 -12.64
N ILE A 455 -1.74 2.19 -12.29
CA ILE A 455 -2.99 2.94 -12.14
C ILE A 455 -3.01 3.97 -13.28
N THR A 456 -3.91 3.79 -14.25
CA THR A 456 -3.90 4.55 -15.50
C THR A 456 -5.26 5.12 -15.85
N GLY A 457 -5.34 6.38 -16.33
CA GLY A 457 -6.59 6.98 -16.81
C GLY A 457 -7.74 7.02 -15.78
N THR A 458 -7.43 6.78 -14.51
CA THR A 458 -8.42 6.58 -13.44
C THR A 458 -8.75 7.91 -12.77
N THR A 459 -10.02 8.12 -12.45
CA THR A 459 -10.50 9.28 -11.67
C THR A 459 -10.72 8.87 -10.23
N ILE A 460 -10.08 9.56 -9.28
CA ILE A 460 -10.19 9.33 -7.84
C ILE A 460 -10.76 10.58 -7.17
N LYS A 461 -11.88 10.43 -6.46
CA LYS A 461 -12.61 11.51 -5.81
C LYS A 461 -12.67 11.30 -4.31
N GLY A 462 -12.14 12.24 -3.54
CA GLY A 462 -12.23 12.25 -2.09
C GLY A 462 -11.12 11.53 -1.35
N GLY A 463 -11.43 11.07 -0.14
CA GLY A 463 -10.48 10.41 0.76
C GLY A 463 -9.66 11.43 1.58
N TYR A 464 -8.95 10.97 2.60
CA TYR A 464 -7.95 11.76 3.30
C TYR A 464 -6.68 11.82 2.47
N TYR A 465 -6.32 10.67 1.90
CA TYR A 465 -5.37 10.54 0.81
C TYR A 465 -6.09 10.18 -0.49
N GLY A 466 -5.65 10.72 -1.63
CA GLY A 466 -6.10 10.25 -2.93
C GLY A 466 -5.56 8.85 -3.22
N ILE A 467 -4.24 8.73 -3.25
CA ILE A 467 -3.50 7.47 -3.39
C ILE A 467 -2.41 7.41 -2.32
N SER A 468 -2.27 6.28 -1.66
CA SER A 468 -1.14 6.00 -0.75
C SER A 468 -0.33 4.81 -1.24
N MET A 469 1.00 4.93 -1.27
CA MET A 469 1.94 3.89 -1.69
C MET A 469 3.12 3.84 -0.74
N ILE A 470 3.19 2.76 0.04
CA ILE A 470 4.11 2.62 1.17
C ILE A 470 4.91 1.34 1.00
N GLY A 471 6.23 1.46 0.86
CA GLY A 471 7.17 0.34 0.94
C GLY A 471 7.39 -0.14 2.38
N ALA A 472 8.03 -1.30 2.52
CA ALA A 472 8.19 -1.95 3.82
C ALA A 472 9.25 -1.28 4.71
N SER A 473 10.33 -0.75 4.13
CA SER A 473 11.44 -0.15 4.88
C SER A 473 12.39 0.59 3.94
N THR A 474 13.45 1.19 4.49
CA THR A 474 14.51 1.82 3.69
C THR A 474 15.29 0.87 2.77
N THR A 475 15.24 -0.44 3.04
CA THR A 475 15.94 -1.48 2.26
C THR A 475 15.00 -2.35 1.44
N ASN A 476 13.69 -2.24 1.65
CA ASN A 476 12.66 -2.98 0.93
C ASN A 476 11.59 -1.98 0.48
N ASN A 477 11.89 -1.32 -0.63
CA ASN A 477 11.04 -0.29 -1.21
C ASN A 477 9.93 -0.92 -2.04
N SER A 478 8.80 -0.22 -2.15
CA SER A 478 7.80 -0.52 -3.18
C SER A 478 8.35 -0.01 -4.52
N VAL A 479 8.46 -0.89 -5.52
CA VAL A 479 9.18 -0.60 -6.77
C VAL A 479 8.33 -0.73 -8.02
N GLY A 480 8.70 0.00 -9.08
CA GLY A 480 8.16 -0.21 -10.43
C GLY A 480 6.72 0.21 -10.64
N ASN A 481 6.08 0.86 -9.66
CA ASN A 481 4.68 1.25 -9.77
C ASN A 481 4.51 2.47 -10.69
N MET A 482 3.33 2.56 -11.30
CA MET A 482 2.98 3.64 -12.22
C MET A 482 1.64 4.27 -11.86
N ILE A 483 1.60 5.60 -11.78
CA ILE A 483 0.38 6.41 -11.71
C ILE A 483 0.43 7.36 -12.92
N PHE A 484 -0.43 7.09 -13.90
CA PHE A 484 -0.34 7.68 -15.23
C PHE A 484 -1.66 8.26 -15.70
N ASN A 485 -1.68 9.55 -16.06
CA ASN A 485 -2.86 10.25 -16.60
C ASN A 485 -4.11 10.10 -15.71
N CYS A 486 -3.94 10.07 -14.40
CA CYS A 486 -5.05 10.02 -13.45
C CYS A 486 -5.56 11.42 -13.09
N ILE A 487 -6.84 11.49 -12.71
CA ILE A 487 -7.44 12.67 -12.08
C ILE A 487 -7.60 12.35 -10.59
N ILE A 488 -6.94 13.10 -9.71
CA ILE A 488 -7.04 12.94 -8.25
C ILE A 488 -7.60 14.23 -7.67
N GLU A 489 -8.87 14.20 -7.25
CA GLU A 489 -9.60 15.39 -6.84
C GLU A 489 -10.24 15.29 -5.45
N ASN A 490 -10.31 16.44 -4.76
CA ASN A 490 -11.07 16.62 -3.52
C ASN A 490 -10.63 15.71 -2.34
N PHE A 491 -9.36 15.30 -2.30
CA PHE A 491 -8.77 14.66 -1.13
C PHE A 491 -8.64 15.63 0.07
N GLY A 492 -8.45 15.11 1.28
CA GLY A 492 -8.43 15.89 2.53
C GLY A 492 -7.06 16.47 2.88
N TYR A 493 -6.00 15.70 2.64
CA TYR A 493 -4.62 16.03 2.98
C TYR A 493 -3.65 15.89 1.78
N MET A 494 -3.34 14.66 1.36
CA MET A 494 -2.37 14.40 0.30
C MET A 494 -3.03 13.78 -0.94
N GLY A 495 -2.68 14.26 -2.14
CA GLY A 495 -3.15 13.68 -3.39
C GLY A 495 -2.51 12.33 -3.63
N ILE A 496 -1.17 12.31 -3.66
CA ILE A 496 -0.36 11.10 -3.75
C ILE A 496 0.63 11.10 -2.59
N TYR A 497 0.50 10.13 -1.69
CA TYR A 497 1.43 9.89 -0.58
C TYR A 497 2.35 8.72 -0.89
N LEU A 498 3.65 8.96 -0.84
CA LEU A 498 4.71 8.01 -1.13
C LEU A 498 5.64 7.87 0.08
N SER A 499 5.95 6.64 0.47
CA SER A 499 7.00 6.37 1.45
C SER A 499 7.76 5.12 1.07
N HIS A 500 9.10 5.18 1.05
CA HIS A 500 9.93 4.04 0.65
C HIS A 500 9.61 3.53 -0.77
N VAL A 501 9.59 4.43 -1.75
CA VAL A 501 9.21 4.12 -3.15
C VAL A 501 10.38 4.32 -4.09
N SER A 502 10.61 3.40 -5.03
CA SER A 502 11.71 3.51 -6.00
C SER A 502 11.34 3.05 -7.40
N SER A 503 12.10 3.50 -8.39
CA SER A 503 11.92 3.14 -9.80
C SER A 503 10.47 3.27 -10.28
N SER A 504 9.71 4.22 -9.72
CA SER A 504 8.28 4.41 -9.96
C SER A 504 8.01 5.68 -10.75
N ASN A 505 6.90 5.69 -11.49
CA ASN A 505 6.56 6.75 -12.42
C ASN A 505 5.23 7.42 -12.06
N PHE A 506 5.25 8.73 -11.86
CA PHE A 506 4.09 9.57 -11.57
C PHE A 506 3.98 10.59 -12.69
N THR A 507 3.26 10.24 -13.75
CA THR A 507 3.29 10.99 -15.02
C THR A 507 1.92 11.48 -15.46
N GLY A 508 1.82 12.75 -15.86
CA GLY A 508 0.62 13.27 -16.54
C GLY A 508 -0.62 13.37 -15.64
N ASN A 509 -0.47 13.27 -14.32
CA ASN A 509 -1.60 13.28 -13.41
C ASN A 509 -2.12 14.70 -13.16
N ASN A 510 -3.43 14.82 -12.98
CA ASN A 510 -4.09 16.06 -12.59
C ASN A 510 -4.56 16.00 -11.13
N ILE A 511 -3.98 16.82 -10.26
CA ILE A 511 -4.13 16.73 -8.80
C ILE A 511 -4.70 18.05 -8.26
N SER A 512 -5.89 18.01 -7.66
CA SER A 512 -6.58 19.23 -7.22
C SER A 512 -7.61 19.06 -6.09
N ARG A 513 -8.08 20.18 -5.50
CA ARG A 513 -9.21 20.22 -4.55
C ARG A 513 -10.23 21.30 -4.96
N PRO A 514 -10.93 21.12 -6.09
CA PRO A 514 -11.74 22.18 -6.68
C PRO A 514 -12.93 22.60 -5.81
N THR A 515 -13.54 21.69 -5.06
CA THR A 515 -14.83 21.97 -4.37
C THR A 515 -14.85 21.63 -2.87
N ARG A 516 -13.91 20.82 -2.36
CA ARG A 516 -13.91 20.42 -0.94
C ARG A 516 -13.55 21.58 -0.01
N SER A 517 -14.38 21.82 1.00
CA SER A 517 -14.21 22.88 2.00
C SER A 517 -13.70 22.39 3.36
N ASN A 518 -14.04 21.15 3.76
CA ASN A 518 -13.49 20.50 4.96
C ASN A 518 -12.14 19.86 4.63
N ILE A 519 -11.05 20.55 4.97
CA ILE A 519 -9.69 20.25 4.52
C ILE A 519 -8.65 20.56 5.59
N THR A 520 -7.48 19.91 5.48
CA THR A 520 -6.26 20.30 6.18
C THR A 520 -5.22 20.84 5.18
N THR A 521 -3.95 20.83 5.56
CA THR A 521 -2.79 21.03 4.68
C THR A 521 -3.01 20.39 3.31
N PHE A 522 -2.57 21.05 2.24
CA PHE A 522 -2.51 20.46 0.91
C PHE A 522 -1.13 19.86 0.67
N ALA A 523 -1.07 18.62 0.18
CA ALA A 523 0.10 18.12 -0.53
C ALA A 523 -0.34 17.51 -1.87
N GLY A 524 0.21 17.98 -2.99
CA GLY A 524 -0.05 17.36 -4.29
C GLY A 524 0.59 15.98 -4.35
N ILE A 525 1.93 15.96 -4.34
CA ILE A 525 2.74 14.73 -4.23
C ILE A 525 3.66 14.87 -3.02
N TYR A 526 3.62 13.90 -2.11
CA TYR A 526 4.36 13.92 -0.85
C TYR A 526 5.20 12.66 -0.71
N HIS A 527 6.52 12.77 -0.77
CA HIS A 527 7.44 11.63 -0.76
C HIS A 527 8.39 11.66 0.44
N THR A 528 8.29 10.66 1.32
CA THR A 528 9.14 10.46 2.50
C THR A 528 10.01 9.22 2.40
N GLY A 529 11.01 9.12 3.27
CA GLY A 529 11.79 7.89 3.43
C GLY A 529 12.74 7.66 2.27
N SER A 530 13.13 6.41 2.02
CA SER A 530 14.03 6.06 0.92
C SER A 530 13.36 6.22 -0.44
N GLY A 531 14.11 6.61 -1.45
CA GLY A 531 13.63 6.55 -2.82
C GLY A 531 14.70 6.90 -3.84
N VAL A 532 14.84 6.06 -4.87
CA VAL A 532 15.80 6.22 -5.96
C VAL A 532 15.12 5.99 -7.31
N ASN A 533 15.62 6.64 -8.36
CA ASN A 533 15.16 6.46 -9.74
C ASN A 533 13.64 6.68 -9.94
N ASN A 534 13.00 7.50 -9.09
CA ASN A 534 11.61 7.86 -9.29
C ASN A 534 11.49 9.02 -10.28
N THR A 535 10.44 9.00 -11.09
CA THR A 535 10.15 10.09 -12.03
C THR A 535 8.78 10.69 -11.74
N ILE A 536 8.76 11.97 -11.38
CA ILE A 536 7.57 12.81 -11.23
C ILE A 536 7.56 13.79 -12.40
N GLN A 537 6.73 13.53 -13.42
CA GLN A 537 6.78 14.37 -14.62
C GLN A 537 5.42 14.71 -15.22
N LYS A 538 5.34 15.85 -15.92
CA LYS A 538 4.15 16.28 -16.65
C LYS A 538 2.87 16.40 -15.80
N ASN A 539 2.98 16.44 -14.48
CA ASN A 539 1.81 16.52 -13.60
C ASN A 539 1.31 17.97 -13.52
N ARG A 540 0.00 18.11 -13.32
CA ARG A 540 -0.68 19.38 -13.05
C ARG A 540 -1.16 19.37 -11.61
N ILE A 541 -0.71 20.33 -10.81
CA ILE A 541 -1.06 20.44 -9.40
C ILE A 541 -1.67 21.82 -9.19
N HIS A 542 -2.98 21.87 -8.92
CA HIS A 542 -3.72 23.13 -8.93
C HIS A 542 -4.94 23.13 -8.03
N ASN A 543 -5.59 24.29 -7.88
CA ASN A 543 -6.84 24.46 -7.12
C ASN A 543 -6.77 23.83 -5.72
N ALA A 544 -5.68 24.04 -4.98
CA ALA A 544 -5.46 23.42 -3.67
C ALA A 544 -6.52 23.77 -2.62
N PHE A 545 -7.24 24.89 -2.79
CA PHE A 545 -8.25 25.38 -1.84
C PHE A 545 -9.48 25.95 -2.56
N GLY A 546 -9.93 25.32 -3.66
CA GLY A 546 -11.04 25.84 -4.47
C GLY A 546 -12.33 26.05 -3.67
N GLY A 547 -12.65 25.14 -2.74
CA GLY A 547 -13.78 25.28 -1.81
C GLY A 547 -13.51 26.11 -0.55
N SER A 548 -12.31 26.68 -0.37
CA SER A 548 -11.90 27.41 0.84
C SER A 548 -10.76 28.42 0.55
N ALA A 549 -10.95 29.35 -0.40
CA ALA A 549 -9.87 30.21 -0.91
C ALA A 549 -9.23 31.16 0.12
N SER A 550 -9.86 31.38 1.28
CA SER A 550 -9.30 32.18 2.38
C SER A 550 -8.54 31.36 3.43
N ASN A 551 -8.41 30.05 3.24
CA ASN A 551 -7.82 29.12 4.20
C ASN A 551 -6.34 29.46 4.50
N THR A 552 -5.90 29.19 5.73
CA THR A 552 -4.55 29.51 6.23
C THR A 552 -3.63 28.30 6.38
N ASN A 553 -4.11 27.08 6.07
CA ASN A 553 -3.28 25.88 6.08
C ASN A 553 -2.16 25.94 5.05
N PHE A 554 -1.09 25.19 5.31
CA PHE A 554 0.03 25.08 4.40
C PHE A 554 -0.33 24.36 3.10
N SER A 555 0.42 24.66 2.04
CA SER A 555 0.34 24.01 0.75
C SER A 555 1.72 23.58 0.28
N TYR A 556 1.82 22.31 -0.12
CA TYR A 556 2.98 21.71 -0.75
C TYR A 556 2.58 21.21 -2.14
N GLY A 557 3.18 21.72 -3.20
CA GLY A 557 2.93 21.16 -4.53
C GLY A 557 3.57 19.78 -4.64
N ILE A 558 4.90 19.76 -4.64
CA ILE A 558 5.73 18.55 -4.58
C ILE A 558 6.62 18.64 -3.35
N TRP A 559 6.57 17.64 -2.47
CA TRP A 559 7.35 17.58 -1.25
C TRP A 559 8.23 16.33 -1.22
N HIS A 560 9.50 16.51 -0.84
CA HIS A 560 10.45 15.42 -0.60
C HIS A 560 11.07 15.58 0.79
N GLY A 561 11.16 14.51 1.56
CA GLY A 561 11.88 14.50 2.83
C GLY A 561 12.61 13.20 3.08
N SER A 562 13.94 13.30 3.20
CA SER A 562 14.86 12.16 3.34
C SER A 562 14.93 11.21 2.13
N VAL A 563 14.46 11.64 0.95
CA VAL A 563 14.44 10.86 -0.30
C VAL A 563 15.81 10.87 -0.97
N ASN A 564 16.79 10.28 -0.31
CA ASN A 564 18.17 10.33 -0.72
C ASN A 564 18.47 9.29 -1.80
N ALA A 565 18.65 9.76 -3.04
CA ALA A 565 19.14 8.96 -4.14
C ALA A 565 20.68 8.86 -4.14
N THR A 566 21.20 8.01 -5.03
CA THR A 566 22.64 7.87 -5.31
C THR A 566 22.95 8.40 -6.69
N VAL A 567 24.20 8.78 -6.94
CA VAL A 567 24.67 9.23 -8.26
C VAL A 567 24.42 8.14 -9.31
N GLY A 568 23.82 8.50 -10.44
CA GLY A 568 23.38 7.60 -11.50
C GLY A 568 21.98 7.01 -11.30
N ASN A 569 21.36 7.21 -10.13
CA ASN A 569 20.01 6.77 -9.79
C ASN A 569 19.15 7.93 -9.29
N GLU A 570 19.40 9.13 -9.81
CA GLU A 570 18.75 10.37 -9.38
C GLU A 570 17.22 10.27 -9.47
N ASN A 571 16.52 10.87 -8.52
CA ASN A 571 15.10 11.13 -8.69
C ASN A 571 14.91 12.33 -9.63
N LYS A 572 13.84 12.32 -10.42
CA LYS A 572 13.58 13.31 -11.46
C LYS A 572 12.22 13.97 -11.27
N VAL A 573 12.20 15.30 -11.30
CA VAL A 573 11.01 16.15 -11.21
C VAL A 573 11.01 17.05 -12.45
N ILE A 574 10.24 16.68 -13.47
CA ILE A 574 10.40 17.23 -14.83
C ILE A 574 9.07 17.72 -15.42
N ASN A 575 9.04 18.86 -16.10
CA ASN A 575 7.85 19.32 -16.86
C ASN A 575 6.57 19.41 -16.02
N ASN A 576 6.64 19.59 -14.69
CA ASN A 576 5.43 19.73 -13.88
C ASN A 576 4.92 21.17 -13.88
N ALA A 577 3.60 21.33 -13.82
CA ALA A 577 2.91 22.61 -13.76
C ALA A 577 2.19 22.77 -12.40
N ILE A 578 2.57 23.81 -11.64
CA ILE A 578 1.96 24.12 -10.33
C ILE A 578 1.36 25.53 -10.39
N TYR A 579 0.04 25.65 -10.27
CA TYR A 579 -0.67 26.92 -10.51
C TYR A 579 -1.99 27.01 -9.75
N ASN A 580 -2.59 28.21 -9.71
CA ASN A 580 -3.90 28.45 -9.10
C ASN A 580 -4.00 27.94 -7.64
N ILE A 581 -2.95 28.18 -6.86
CA ILE A 581 -2.85 27.83 -5.43
C ILE A 581 -3.33 29.02 -4.60
N ASN A 582 -4.65 29.23 -4.57
CA ASN A 582 -5.26 30.40 -3.94
C ASN A 582 -5.58 30.12 -2.47
N SER A 583 -4.76 30.64 -1.56
CA SER A 583 -5.01 30.60 -0.11
C SER A 583 -4.39 31.83 0.59
N ASN A 584 -4.66 32.01 1.87
CA ASN A 584 -3.93 32.93 2.77
C ASN A 584 -2.83 32.22 3.58
N GLY A 585 -2.72 30.90 3.45
CA GLY A 585 -1.71 30.08 4.11
C GLY A 585 -0.34 30.13 3.45
N GLY A 586 0.64 29.47 4.08
CA GLY A 586 1.97 29.33 3.49
C GLY A 586 1.97 28.38 2.28
N ILE A 587 2.68 28.74 1.22
CA ILE A 587 2.80 27.95 -0.02
C ILE A 587 4.26 27.64 -0.30
N TYR A 588 4.55 26.36 -0.51
CA TYR A 588 5.82 25.86 -1.02
C TYR A 588 5.54 25.02 -2.25
N ALA A 589 5.77 25.56 -3.45
CA ALA A 589 5.41 24.85 -4.68
C ALA A 589 6.26 23.58 -4.83
N ILE A 590 7.57 23.69 -4.67
CA ILE A 590 8.48 22.54 -4.57
C ILE A 590 9.26 22.66 -3.26
N TYR A 591 9.13 21.67 -2.39
CA TYR A 591 9.81 21.61 -1.10
C TYR A 591 10.71 20.37 -1.05
N ASN A 592 12.01 20.59 -0.93
CA ASN A 592 12.97 19.59 -0.52
C ASN A 592 13.44 19.79 0.95
N ALA A 593 13.13 18.82 1.80
CA ALA A 593 13.55 18.76 3.19
C ALA A 593 14.73 17.78 3.34
N GLY A 594 15.88 18.14 2.76
CA GLY A 594 17.13 17.40 2.96
C GLY A 594 17.28 16.14 2.11
N SER A 595 16.61 16.06 0.96
CA SER A 595 16.76 14.92 0.04
C SER A 595 17.86 15.20 -0.99
N SER A 596 18.74 14.22 -1.20
CA SER A 596 19.93 14.36 -2.06
C SER A 596 19.76 13.67 -3.42
N ASN A 597 20.53 14.12 -4.42
CA ASN A 597 20.56 13.57 -5.79
C ASN A 597 19.19 13.64 -6.49
N ILE A 598 18.60 14.84 -6.56
CA ILE A 598 17.33 15.10 -7.25
C ILE A 598 17.51 16.15 -8.34
N GLN A 599 16.96 15.85 -9.51
CA GLN A 599 16.96 16.70 -10.69
C GLN A 599 15.59 17.36 -10.85
N TYR A 600 15.55 18.69 -10.78
CA TYR A 600 14.36 19.51 -10.98
C TYR A 600 14.51 20.30 -12.28
N TYR A 601 13.94 19.80 -13.37
CA TYR A 601 14.12 20.37 -14.70
C TYR A 601 12.81 20.81 -15.34
N HIS A 602 12.81 21.93 -16.07
CA HIS A 602 11.67 22.30 -16.91
C HIS A 602 10.33 22.37 -16.16
N ASN A 603 10.31 22.67 -14.86
CA ASN A 603 9.04 22.85 -14.15
C ASN A 603 8.56 24.30 -14.28
N THR A 604 7.25 24.50 -14.32
CA THR A 604 6.63 25.83 -14.31
C THR A 604 5.76 26.00 -13.07
N VAL A 605 6.05 27.03 -12.28
CA VAL A 605 5.31 27.41 -11.08
C VAL A 605 4.74 28.82 -11.27
N SER A 606 3.42 28.97 -11.12
CA SER A 606 2.73 30.27 -11.07
C SER A 606 1.98 30.43 -9.75
N LEU A 607 2.43 31.39 -8.93
CA LEU A 607 1.80 31.73 -7.65
C LEU A 607 1.35 33.19 -7.72
N ASP A 608 0.13 33.40 -8.20
CA ASP A 608 -0.38 34.67 -8.73
C ASP A 608 -1.65 35.18 -8.03
N ASN A 609 -1.99 34.63 -6.86
CA ASN A 609 -3.11 35.11 -6.05
C ASN A 609 -2.82 36.51 -5.46
N THR A 610 -3.00 37.55 -6.26
CA THR A 610 -2.79 38.95 -5.85
C THR A 610 -3.70 39.37 -4.70
N ALA A 611 -4.86 38.72 -4.54
CA ALA A 611 -5.82 38.96 -3.47
C ALA A 611 -5.43 38.35 -2.11
N ALA A 612 -4.36 37.53 -2.04
CA ALA A 612 -3.89 36.97 -0.78
C ALA A 612 -3.49 38.08 0.21
N THR A 613 -3.81 37.89 1.50
CA THR A 613 -3.51 38.88 2.55
C THR A 613 -2.28 38.53 3.39
N GLY A 614 -1.82 37.27 3.36
CA GLY A 614 -0.68 36.79 4.15
C GLY A 614 -0.07 35.50 3.61
N GLY A 615 0.69 34.79 4.43
CA GLY A 615 1.29 33.50 4.10
C GLY A 615 2.64 33.61 3.40
N ILE A 616 3.62 32.85 3.90
CA ILE A 616 4.95 32.73 3.27
C ILE A 616 4.81 32.06 1.90
N THR A 617 5.53 32.53 0.89
CA THR A 617 5.49 31.94 -0.46
C THR A 617 6.89 31.52 -0.92
N ARG A 618 7.06 30.30 -1.40
CA ARG A 618 8.31 29.77 -1.94
C ARG A 618 8.05 29.01 -3.24
N GLY A 619 8.77 29.36 -4.31
CA GLY A 619 8.77 28.57 -5.54
C GLY A 619 9.51 27.25 -5.34
N PHE A 620 10.79 27.33 -5.01
CA PHE A 620 11.60 26.21 -4.57
C PHE A 620 12.16 26.46 -3.17
N PHE A 621 11.99 25.49 -2.26
CA PHE A 621 12.39 25.59 -0.86
C PHE A 621 13.26 24.40 -0.47
N GLN A 622 14.52 24.67 -0.14
CA GLN A 622 15.51 23.70 0.34
C GLN A 622 15.91 24.07 1.77
N THR A 623 15.65 23.21 2.76
CA THR A 623 15.77 23.58 4.18
C THR A 623 16.95 22.99 4.93
N THR A 624 17.04 21.65 4.98
CA THR A 624 18.09 20.93 5.69
C THR A 624 19.18 20.48 4.71
N THR A 625 20.38 20.18 5.20
CA THR A 625 21.53 19.83 4.34
C THR A 625 21.18 18.69 3.38
N ALA A 626 21.46 18.89 2.10
CA ALA A 626 21.40 17.86 1.06
C ALA A 626 22.53 18.04 0.04
N THR A 627 22.87 16.97 -0.67
CA THR A 627 23.91 17.00 -1.70
C THR A 627 23.33 16.76 -3.10
N SER A 628 24.04 17.25 -4.12
CA SER A 628 23.72 17.03 -5.54
C SER A 628 22.27 17.37 -5.92
N ILE A 629 21.75 18.51 -5.46
CA ILE A 629 20.49 19.04 -6.00
C ILE A 629 20.81 19.74 -7.31
N ASP A 630 20.02 19.47 -8.34
CA ASP A 630 20.15 20.12 -9.64
C ASP A 630 18.82 20.79 -10.03
N PHE A 631 18.82 22.12 -10.12
CA PHE A 631 17.64 22.96 -10.34
C PHE A 631 17.87 23.88 -11.55
N ARG A 632 17.51 23.42 -12.75
CA ARG A 632 17.77 24.14 -14.00
C ARG A 632 16.59 24.15 -14.95
N ASN A 633 16.53 25.15 -15.82
CA ASN A 633 15.46 25.33 -16.81
C ASN A 633 14.06 25.41 -16.18
N ASN A 634 13.90 25.92 -14.96
CA ASN A 634 12.57 26.09 -14.34
C ASN A 634 12.06 27.53 -14.50
N ILE A 635 10.74 27.69 -14.65
CA ILE A 635 10.06 28.99 -14.49
C ILE A 635 9.45 29.04 -13.09
N ILE A 636 9.85 30.02 -12.30
CA ILE A 636 9.21 30.39 -11.04
C ILE A 636 8.65 31.81 -11.17
N SER A 637 7.33 31.94 -11.15
CA SER A 637 6.61 33.22 -11.26
C SER A 637 5.79 33.47 -10.00
N ILE A 638 6.08 34.55 -9.28
CA ILE A 638 5.39 34.93 -8.04
C ILE A 638 4.90 36.38 -8.13
N SER A 639 3.59 36.54 -8.26
CA SER A 639 2.89 37.85 -8.15
C SER A 639 1.88 37.88 -7.00
N ARG A 640 1.82 36.82 -6.20
CA ARG A 640 0.97 36.70 -5.00
C ARG A 640 1.12 37.92 -4.08
N GLY A 641 -0.01 38.38 -3.52
CA GLY A 641 -0.08 39.50 -2.58
C GLY A 641 0.29 39.13 -1.14
N GLY A 642 -0.07 40.00 -0.20
CA GLY A 642 0.01 39.74 1.25
C GLY A 642 1.37 40.03 1.90
N SER A 643 1.41 40.11 3.23
CA SER A 643 2.60 40.54 3.99
C SER A 643 3.66 39.46 4.23
N GLY A 644 3.35 38.18 3.98
CA GLY A 644 4.29 37.08 4.18
C GLY A 644 5.47 37.16 3.20
N ALA A 645 6.67 36.81 3.66
CA ALA A 645 7.88 36.84 2.83
C ALA A 645 7.78 35.91 1.60
N LYS A 646 8.30 36.34 0.44
CA LYS A 646 8.21 35.60 -0.83
C LYS A 646 9.57 35.46 -1.49
N HIS A 647 9.89 34.25 -1.93
CA HIS A 647 11.13 33.99 -2.65
C HIS A 647 10.91 33.02 -3.80
N CYS A 648 11.53 33.29 -4.95
CA CYS A 648 11.51 32.31 -6.04
C CYS A 648 12.29 31.07 -5.62
N LEU A 649 13.53 31.27 -5.14
CA LEU A 649 14.40 30.24 -4.61
C LEU A 649 14.72 30.51 -3.13
N TYR A 650 14.71 29.49 -2.28
CA TYR A 650 15.08 29.66 -0.88
C TYR A 650 15.95 28.51 -0.41
N PHE A 651 17.21 28.82 -0.13
CA PHE A 651 18.21 27.90 0.40
C PHE A 651 18.43 28.22 1.88
N GLY A 652 17.71 27.49 2.74
CA GLY A 652 17.66 27.71 4.18
C GLY A 652 18.94 27.33 4.93
N THR A 653 19.85 26.61 4.28
CA THR A 653 21.19 26.31 4.79
C THR A 653 22.25 26.56 3.73
N THR A 654 23.41 27.04 4.17
CA THR A 654 24.57 27.32 3.32
C THR A 654 25.40 26.07 2.99
N THR A 655 25.09 24.93 3.61
CA THR A 655 25.84 23.67 3.52
C THR A 655 25.35 22.73 2.42
N SER A 656 24.21 23.01 1.79
CA SER A 656 23.72 22.16 0.69
C SER A 656 24.54 22.41 -0.57
N THR A 657 24.79 21.37 -1.35
CA THR A 657 25.39 21.52 -2.69
C THR A 657 24.27 21.54 -3.73
N ILE A 658 24.07 22.69 -4.36
CA ILE A 658 22.98 22.94 -5.30
C ILE A 658 23.57 23.51 -6.60
N VAL A 659 23.21 22.94 -7.73
CA VAL A 659 23.42 23.55 -9.05
C VAL A 659 22.12 24.26 -9.42
N SER A 660 22.14 25.59 -9.51
CA SER A 660 20.98 26.40 -9.91
C SER A 660 21.37 27.30 -11.06
N ASN A 661 20.76 27.14 -12.25
CA ASN A 661 21.08 27.95 -13.42
C ASN A 661 20.01 27.87 -14.54
N ASN A 662 20.04 28.78 -15.52
CA ASN A 662 19.12 28.81 -16.66
C ASN A 662 17.65 28.79 -16.24
N ASN A 663 17.29 29.52 -15.19
CA ASN A 663 15.92 29.62 -14.69
C ASN A 663 15.29 30.96 -15.08
N VAL A 664 13.97 31.02 -15.17
CA VAL A 664 13.21 32.28 -15.21
C VAL A 664 12.67 32.53 -13.80
N LEU A 665 13.16 33.57 -13.13
CA LEU A 665 12.85 33.90 -11.74
C LEU A 665 12.12 35.24 -11.69
N TYR A 666 10.79 35.20 -11.76
CA TYR A 666 9.96 36.40 -11.78
C TYR A 666 9.29 36.64 -10.44
N LEU A 667 9.51 37.83 -9.88
CA LEU A 667 8.91 38.28 -8.64
C LEU A 667 8.38 39.71 -8.82
N SER A 668 7.08 39.91 -8.62
CA SER A 668 6.44 41.23 -8.74
C SER A 668 5.59 41.60 -7.53
N SER A 669 5.76 40.88 -6.41
CA SER A 669 5.05 41.22 -5.18
C SER A 669 5.60 42.53 -4.59
N THR A 670 4.71 43.33 -4.01
CA THR A 670 5.01 44.68 -3.51
C THR A 670 5.01 44.78 -1.99
N ALA A 671 4.74 43.67 -1.28
CA ALA A 671 4.59 43.64 0.16
C ALA A 671 5.26 42.40 0.78
N GLY A 672 5.96 42.58 1.90
CA GLY A 672 6.72 41.52 2.58
C GLY A 672 8.23 41.68 2.43
N THR A 673 9.00 40.79 3.06
CA THR A 673 10.45 40.69 2.85
C THR A 673 10.70 39.73 1.69
N ASP A 674 10.64 40.28 0.49
CA ASP A 674 10.66 39.50 -0.75
C ASP A 674 12.03 39.54 -1.43
N GLY A 675 12.34 38.52 -2.23
CA GLY A 675 13.60 38.45 -2.98
C GLY A 675 13.61 37.36 -4.05
N ILE A 676 14.45 37.52 -5.07
CA ILE A 676 14.66 36.48 -6.09
C ILE A 676 15.17 35.19 -5.44
N GLY A 677 16.09 35.32 -4.48
CA GLY A 677 16.66 34.18 -3.77
C GLY A 677 16.88 34.45 -2.28
N PHE A 678 17.02 33.40 -1.49
CA PHE A 678 17.47 33.48 -0.09
C PHE A 678 18.66 32.55 0.12
N TYR A 679 19.73 33.10 0.69
CA TYR A 679 20.92 32.36 1.13
C TYR A 679 21.58 33.16 2.26
N ALA A 680 21.43 32.69 3.51
CA ALA A 680 21.72 33.40 4.76
C ALA A 680 20.92 34.72 4.98
N SER A 681 20.65 35.48 3.92
CA SER A 681 19.78 36.66 3.88
C SER A 681 19.01 36.71 2.54
N SER A 682 17.96 37.55 2.48
CA SER A 682 17.19 37.76 1.26
C SER A 682 17.98 38.56 0.21
N GLN A 683 17.95 38.10 -1.03
CA GLN A 683 18.54 38.76 -2.19
C GLN A 683 17.43 39.37 -3.05
N ALA A 684 17.31 40.70 -3.01
CA ALA A 684 16.19 41.41 -3.61
C ALA A 684 16.15 41.30 -5.14
N THR A 685 17.32 41.34 -5.80
CA THR A 685 17.44 41.31 -7.27
C THR A 685 18.17 40.08 -7.76
N LEU A 686 18.02 39.75 -9.04
CA LEU A 686 18.79 38.68 -9.68
C LEU A 686 20.29 38.96 -9.63
N ALA A 687 20.73 40.22 -9.76
CA ALA A 687 22.14 40.57 -9.63
C ALA A 687 22.69 40.29 -8.21
N ASN A 688 21.90 40.55 -7.15
CA ASN A 688 22.30 40.17 -5.79
C ASN A 688 22.37 38.65 -5.62
N TRP A 689 21.41 37.94 -6.20
CA TRP A 689 21.39 36.48 -6.19
C TRP A 689 22.60 35.89 -6.93
N GLN A 690 22.93 36.42 -8.10
CA GLN A 690 24.09 36.01 -8.89
C GLN A 690 25.42 36.33 -8.21
N ALA A 691 25.51 37.36 -7.37
CA ALA A 691 26.73 37.68 -6.65
C ALA A 691 26.91 36.84 -5.37
N VAL A 692 25.86 36.15 -4.90
CA VAL A 692 25.91 35.38 -3.65
C VAL A 692 26.76 34.12 -3.81
N ASN A 693 27.30 33.62 -2.68
CA ASN A 693 28.05 32.37 -2.63
C ASN A 693 29.14 32.24 -3.72
N THR A 694 29.97 33.27 -3.87
CA THR A 694 31.10 33.24 -4.84
C THR A 694 30.66 33.11 -6.30
N ALA A 695 29.53 33.73 -6.66
CA ALA A 695 28.94 33.69 -8.00
C ALA A 695 28.54 32.29 -8.52
N ALA A 696 28.11 31.42 -7.60
CA ALA A 696 27.78 30.04 -7.92
C ALA A 696 26.38 29.83 -8.54
N TYR A 697 25.44 30.76 -8.33
CA TYR A 697 24.02 30.53 -8.65
C TYR A 697 23.51 31.41 -9.79
N ASP A 698 22.73 30.81 -10.69
CA ASP A 698 21.83 31.48 -11.63
C ASP A 698 22.49 32.50 -12.57
N GLN A 699 23.75 32.24 -12.96
CA GLN A 699 24.54 33.13 -13.82
C GLN A 699 23.94 33.33 -15.22
N ASN A 700 23.20 32.34 -15.75
CA ASN A 700 22.51 32.37 -17.03
C ASN A 700 20.99 32.40 -16.88
N SER A 701 20.50 32.72 -15.67
CA SER A 701 19.06 32.88 -15.42
C SER A 701 18.61 34.30 -15.74
N VAL A 702 17.30 34.50 -15.89
CA VAL A 702 16.70 35.80 -16.18
C VAL A 702 15.55 36.10 -15.21
N ALA A 703 15.31 37.38 -14.92
CA ALA A 703 14.23 37.83 -14.04
C ALA A 703 13.17 38.61 -14.83
N LEU A 704 12.54 37.91 -15.79
CA LEU A 704 11.57 38.47 -16.73
C LEU A 704 10.20 37.81 -16.55
N ALA A 705 9.13 38.57 -16.74
CA ALA A 705 7.77 38.06 -16.65
C ALA A 705 7.52 37.02 -17.77
N PRO A 706 7.03 35.80 -17.47
CA PRO A 706 6.72 34.83 -18.53
C PRO A 706 5.53 35.21 -19.42
N GLN A 707 4.63 36.06 -18.91
CA GLN A 707 3.40 36.49 -19.59
C GLN A 707 2.56 35.31 -20.08
N PHE A 708 2.19 34.41 -19.17
CA PHE A 708 1.40 33.22 -19.51
C PHE A 708 0.06 33.59 -20.17
N VAL A 709 -0.35 32.82 -21.19
CA VAL A 709 -1.63 32.99 -21.90
C VAL A 709 -2.83 33.00 -20.94
N GLY A 710 -2.84 32.10 -19.95
CA GLY A 710 -3.97 31.95 -19.04
C GLY A 710 -3.61 31.17 -17.79
N ALA A 711 -2.80 31.76 -16.91
CA ALA A 711 -2.24 31.07 -15.73
C ALA A 711 -3.31 30.52 -14.77
N SER A 712 -4.38 31.28 -14.53
CA SER A 712 -5.50 30.84 -13.68
C SER A 712 -6.31 29.68 -14.28
N GLN A 713 -6.23 29.48 -15.60
CA GLN A 713 -6.88 28.40 -16.35
C GLN A 713 -5.94 27.21 -16.60
N GLY A 714 -4.69 27.28 -16.14
CA GLY A 714 -3.68 26.24 -16.34
C GLY A 714 -2.98 26.27 -17.70
N ILE A 715 -3.20 27.31 -18.49
CA ILE A 715 -2.50 27.55 -19.76
C ILE A 715 -1.24 28.35 -19.43
N LEU A 716 -0.21 27.66 -18.95
CA LEU A 716 1.09 28.24 -18.57
C LEU A 716 2.08 28.32 -19.75
N PHE A 717 1.56 28.41 -20.97
CA PHE A 717 2.34 28.67 -22.16
C PHE A 717 2.86 30.13 -22.12
N PRO A 718 4.19 30.38 -22.14
CA PRO A 718 4.73 31.74 -22.12
C PRO A 718 4.47 32.50 -23.42
N LEU A 719 4.28 33.82 -23.33
CA LEU A 719 4.18 34.73 -24.49
C LEU A 719 5.37 35.69 -24.61
N ASN A 720 6.26 35.69 -23.61
CA ASN A 720 7.42 36.57 -23.64
C ASN A 720 8.52 35.96 -24.53
N SER A 721 8.73 36.54 -25.70
CA SER A 721 9.75 36.09 -26.66
C SER A 721 11.19 36.22 -26.17
N THR A 722 11.43 37.03 -25.14
CA THR A 722 12.80 37.23 -24.60
C THR A 722 13.27 36.09 -23.70
N ILE A 723 12.39 35.15 -23.34
CA ILE A 723 12.74 33.97 -22.53
C ILE A 723 12.74 32.66 -23.34
N ASP A 724 12.47 32.75 -24.65
CA ASP A 724 12.52 31.66 -25.62
C ASP A 724 13.95 31.15 -25.83
N ASN A 725 14.11 29.84 -26.02
CA ASN A 725 15.35 29.17 -26.37
C ASN A 725 16.54 29.42 -25.39
N LEU A 726 16.27 29.85 -24.15
CA LEU A 726 17.29 30.19 -23.15
C LEU A 726 17.74 29.01 -22.27
N GLY A 727 17.08 27.85 -22.38
CA GLY A 727 17.40 26.67 -21.61
C GLY A 727 18.68 25.97 -22.09
N VAL A 728 19.24 25.14 -21.23
CA VAL A 728 20.37 24.26 -21.58
C VAL A 728 19.89 22.83 -21.86
N PRO A 729 20.45 22.08 -22.83
CA PRO A 729 20.07 20.68 -23.05
C PRO A 729 20.38 19.78 -21.83
N LEU A 730 19.34 19.17 -21.26
CA LEU A 730 19.43 18.29 -20.06
C LEU A 730 18.95 16.84 -20.33
N GLY A 731 18.76 16.48 -21.59
CA GLY A 731 18.25 15.15 -21.98
C GLY A 731 16.74 14.97 -21.82
N VAL A 732 15.99 16.06 -21.61
CA VAL A 732 14.52 16.08 -21.64
C VAL A 732 14.09 16.33 -23.09
N THR A 733 13.43 15.35 -23.71
CA THR A 733 13.17 15.34 -25.16
C THR A 733 11.81 15.89 -25.56
N ASP A 734 10.89 16.03 -24.62
CA ASP A 734 9.55 16.56 -24.85
C ASP A 734 9.07 17.41 -23.68
N ASP A 735 7.97 18.13 -23.89
CA ASP A 735 7.36 19.03 -22.90
C ASP A 735 6.12 18.39 -22.23
N ILE A 736 5.40 19.16 -21.41
CA ILE A 736 4.18 18.71 -20.72
C ILE A 736 3.03 18.33 -21.67
N THR A 737 3.02 18.87 -22.88
CA THR A 737 2.05 18.53 -23.94
C THR A 737 2.54 17.39 -24.84
N SER A 738 3.76 16.89 -24.58
CA SER A 738 4.50 15.96 -25.43
C SER A 738 4.93 16.55 -26.78
N ALA A 739 4.99 17.88 -26.89
CA ALA A 739 5.68 18.55 -27.99
C ALA A 739 7.18 18.29 -27.88
N SER A 740 7.84 18.07 -29.02
CA SER A 740 9.28 17.81 -29.05
C SER A 740 10.06 19.04 -28.61
N ARG A 741 11.09 18.83 -27.80
CA ARG A 741 11.96 19.88 -27.28
C ARG A 741 13.18 20.08 -28.18
N SER A 742 13.65 21.31 -28.30
CA SER A 742 14.93 21.61 -28.95
C SER A 742 16.06 20.93 -28.18
N MET A 743 16.84 20.10 -28.90
CA MET A 743 17.97 19.37 -28.31
C MET A 743 19.22 20.25 -28.15
N THR A 744 19.19 21.49 -28.64
CA THR A 744 20.31 22.44 -28.57
C THR A 744 19.97 23.70 -27.78
N THR A 745 18.72 24.15 -27.85
CA THR A 745 18.24 25.40 -27.23
C THR A 745 16.84 25.18 -26.64
N PRO A 746 16.65 24.22 -25.72
CA PRO A 746 15.32 23.97 -25.16
C PRO A 746 14.76 25.20 -24.45
N ASP A 747 13.44 25.29 -24.33
CA ASP A 747 12.81 26.34 -23.54
C ASP A 747 12.91 26.10 -22.04
N ILE A 748 13.01 27.21 -21.30
CA ILE A 748 12.89 27.20 -19.85
C ILE A 748 11.42 26.97 -19.48
N GLY A 749 11.16 26.02 -18.57
CA GLY A 749 9.81 25.67 -18.10
C GLY A 749 9.18 24.46 -18.80
N ALA A 750 7.94 24.18 -18.40
CA ALA A 750 7.23 22.93 -18.72
C ALA A 750 6.72 22.83 -20.15
N TYR A 751 6.77 23.92 -20.91
CA TYR A 751 6.30 24.01 -22.29
C TYR A 751 7.50 24.30 -23.19
N GLU A 752 7.52 23.67 -24.36
CA GLU A 752 8.29 24.17 -25.49
C GLU A 752 7.36 25.12 -26.26
N PHE A 753 7.81 26.33 -26.54
CA PHE A 753 7.00 27.37 -27.13
C PHE A 753 7.74 28.08 -28.24
N GLN A 754 6.98 28.49 -29.25
CA GLN A 754 7.44 29.43 -30.25
C GLN A 754 6.65 30.71 -30.04
N PRO A 755 7.26 31.78 -29.51
CA PRO A 755 6.56 33.04 -29.33
C PRO A 755 6.11 33.60 -30.67
N VAL A 756 4.90 34.15 -30.70
CA VAL A 756 4.42 34.94 -31.83
C VAL A 756 5.09 36.31 -31.76
N ASN A 757 5.98 36.60 -32.70
CA ASN A 757 6.80 37.81 -32.66
C ASN A 757 5.99 39.06 -33.02
N LYS A 758 5.04 38.97 -33.95
CA LYS A 758 4.17 40.07 -34.35
C LYS A 758 2.76 39.54 -34.63
N ASP A 759 1.79 40.09 -33.94
CA ASP A 759 0.37 39.76 -34.07
C ASP A 759 -0.44 41.04 -33.92
N ILE A 760 -1.29 41.34 -34.90
CA ILE A 760 -2.13 42.54 -34.91
C ILE A 760 -3.61 42.15 -35.14
N GLU A 761 -4.49 42.63 -34.28
CA GLU A 761 -5.94 42.45 -34.43
C GLU A 761 -6.67 43.77 -34.66
N ILE A 762 -7.82 43.73 -35.33
CA ILE A 762 -8.78 44.84 -35.35
C ILE A 762 -9.72 44.66 -34.15
N SER A 763 -9.40 45.30 -33.03
CA SER A 763 -10.16 45.13 -31.79
C SER A 763 -11.52 45.83 -31.80
N ASN A 764 -11.69 46.86 -32.64
CA ASN A 764 -12.99 47.52 -32.84
C ASN A 764 -13.03 48.32 -34.16
N LEU A 765 -14.23 48.46 -34.74
CA LEU A 765 -14.51 49.43 -35.79
C LEU A 765 -15.30 50.59 -35.21
N ILE A 766 -14.79 51.80 -35.39
CA ILE A 766 -15.42 53.03 -34.90
C ILE A 766 -15.63 53.93 -36.10
N SER A 767 -16.88 54.09 -36.55
CA SER A 767 -17.24 55.33 -37.23
C SER A 767 -17.28 56.43 -36.19
N ALA A 768 -16.70 57.59 -36.48
CA ALA A 768 -16.98 58.76 -35.64
C ALA A 768 -18.50 59.01 -35.77
N LEU A 769 -19.26 58.66 -34.73
CA LEU A 769 -20.71 58.82 -34.70
C LEU A 769 -21.02 60.32 -34.61
N ASP A 770 -21.05 60.99 -35.77
CA ASP A 770 -21.89 62.17 -35.95
C ASP A 770 -23.35 61.68 -35.85
N PRO A 771 -24.23 62.32 -35.04
CA PRO A 771 -25.65 62.00 -35.02
C PRO A 771 -26.35 62.13 -36.40
N CYS A 772 -25.70 62.72 -37.40
CA CYS A 772 -26.19 62.85 -38.77
C CYS A 772 -25.22 62.25 -39.79
N PHE A 773 -25.37 60.95 -40.10
CA PHE A 773 -24.60 60.28 -41.16
C PHE A 773 -24.65 61.03 -42.50
N GLY A 774 -23.48 61.36 -43.02
CA GLY A 774 -23.29 62.23 -44.18
C GLY A 774 -22.65 61.52 -45.37
N ALA A 775 -22.40 62.29 -46.43
CA ALA A 775 -21.74 61.78 -47.63
C ALA A 775 -20.20 61.66 -47.48
N ASN A 776 -19.62 62.15 -46.37
CA ASN A 776 -18.17 62.24 -46.12
C ASN A 776 -17.81 61.93 -44.66
N ASP A 777 -18.27 60.79 -44.15
CA ASP A 777 -17.90 60.35 -42.81
C ASP A 777 -16.48 59.73 -42.78
N THR A 778 -15.93 59.56 -41.57
CA THR A 778 -14.62 58.93 -41.36
C THR A 778 -14.78 57.57 -40.69
N LEU A 779 -14.23 56.53 -41.33
CA LEU A 779 -14.13 55.20 -40.75
C LEU A 779 -12.77 55.04 -40.07
N LYS A 780 -12.78 54.66 -38.80
CA LYS A 780 -11.57 54.31 -38.06
C LYS A 780 -11.63 52.86 -37.58
N ALA A 781 -10.48 52.25 -37.44
CA ALA A 781 -10.31 51.00 -36.70
C ALA A 781 -9.48 51.29 -35.44
N THR A 782 -9.77 50.56 -34.37
CA THR A 782 -8.83 50.38 -33.28
C THR A 782 -8.10 49.08 -33.56
N ILE A 783 -6.78 49.17 -33.77
CA ILE A 783 -5.90 48.01 -33.87
C ILE A 783 -5.24 47.74 -32.52
N LYS A 784 -4.94 46.48 -32.24
CA LYS A 784 -4.23 46.06 -31.03
C LYS A 784 -3.06 45.17 -31.39
N ASN A 785 -1.90 45.44 -30.81
CA ASN A 785 -0.75 44.55 -30.90
C ASN A 785 -0.90 43.46 -29.84
N ASN A 786 -1.22 42.25 -30.28
CA ASN A 786 -1.41 41.07 -29.43
C ASN A 786 -0.08 40.43 -29.03
N SER A 787 1.02 40.80 -29.68
CA SER A 787 2.36 40.38 -29.30
C SER A 787 2.98 41.31 -28.25
N ASN A 788 4.15 40.93 -27.72
CA ASN A 788 4.95 41.77 -26.82
C ASN A 788 6.03 42.58 -27.56
N THR A 789 6.20 42.37 -28.86
CA THR A 789 7.22 43.05 -29.67
C THR A 789 6.69 44.39 -30.16
N LEU A 790 7.52 45.44 -30.13
CA LEU A 790 7.19 46.72 -30.75
C LEU A 790 6.98 46.53 -32.27
N ILE A 791 5.80 46.87 -32.77
CA ILE A 791 5.57 46.96 -34.22
C ILE A 791 5.96 48.36 -34.65
N ASN A 792 6.87 48.46 -35.62
CA ASN A 792 7.26 49.72 -36.23
C ASN A 792 6.71 49.76 -37.65
N PHE A 793 5.63 50.52 -37.88
CA PHE A 793 4.91 50.52 -39.16
C PHE A 793 5.73 51.08 -40.33
N ALA A 794 6.84 51.77 -40.06
CA ALA A 794 7.79 52.17 -41.10
C ALA A 794 8.60 50.99 -41.67
N LEU A 795 8.75 49.91 -40.91
CA LEU A 795 9.41 48.67 -41.31
C LEU A 795 8.38 47.58 -41.64
N ASP A 796 7.32 47.53 -40.84
CA ASP A 796 6.25 46.54 -40.85
C ASP A 796 4.94 47.21 -41.28
N THR A 797 4.84 47.62 -42.55
CA THR A 797 3.66 48.32 -43.05
C THR A 797 2.42 47.45 -42.88
N LEU A 798 1.39 47.98 -42.22
CA LEU A 798 0.11 47.32 -42.01
C LEU A 798 -0.86 47.68 -43.14
N THR A 799 -1.47 46.68 -43.75
CA THR A 799 -2.56 46.83 -44.71
C THR A 799 -3.87 46.34 -44.09
N ILE A 800 -4.91 47.18 -44.17
CA ILE A 800 -6.28 46.86 -43.73
C ILE A 800 -7.22 47.07 -44.91
N ASP A 801 -7.82 45.99 -45.37
CA ASP A 801 -8.91 46.02 -46.35
C ASP A 801 -10.24 46.19 -45.63
N TRP A 802 -11.11 47.06 -46.13
CA TRP A 802 -12.42 47.33 -45.53
C TRP A 802 -13.51 47.32 -46.58
N ASN A 803 -14.71 46.92 -46.17
CA ASN A 803 -15.88 46.80 -47.02
C ASN A 803 -17.16 47.20 -46.26
N ILE A 804 -17.95 48.07 -46.88
CA ILE A 804 -19.28 48.50 -46.48
C ILE A 804 -20.28 47.88 -47.44
N SER A 805 -21.31 47.24 -46.91
CA SER A 805 -22.38 46.61 -47.67
C SER A 805 -23.76 46.96 -47.10
N GLY A 806 -24.83 46.71 -47.87
CA GLY A 806 -26.21 47.05 -47.49
C GLY A 806 -26.71 48.29 -48.24
N ALA A 807 -27.21 49.28 -47.51
CA ALA A 807 -27.75 50.51 -48.10
C ALA A 807 -26.67 51.40 -48.74
N SER A 808 -25.39 51.19 -48.42
CA SER A 808 -24.24 51.74 -49.13
C SER A 808 -23.25 50.63 -49.45
N VAL A 809 -22.58 50.78 -50.59
CA VAL A 809 -21.55 49.85 -51.04
C VAL A 809 -20.27 50.64 -51.32
N SER A 810 -19.24 50.36 -50.55
CA SER A 810 -17.92 50.97 -50.71
C SER A 810 -16.88 50.04 -50.15
N LEU A 811 -15.72 49.96 -50.79
CA LEU A 811 -14.60 49.15 -50.33
C LEU A 811 -13.30 49.92 -50.57
N GLY A 812 -12.29 49.62 -49.79
CA GLY A 812 -10.99 50.24 -49.93
C GLY A 812 -9.95 49.58 -49.06
N THR A 813 -8.74 50.13 -49.15
CA THR A 813 -7.57 49.63 -48.44
C THR A 813 -6.89 50.79 -47.75
N ALA A 814 -6.55 50.63 -46.49
CA ALA A 814 -5.77 51.56 -45.70
C ALA A 814 -4.36 51.01 -45.48
N SER A 815 -3.33 51.83 -45.68
CA SER A 815 -1.95 51.49 -45.41
C SER A 815 -1.44 52.31 -44.23
N ILE A 816 -1.04 51.64 -43.15
CA ILE A 816 -0.41 52.26 -41.99
C ILE A 816 1.09 51.97 -42.09
N ASN A 817 1.86 53.01 -42.44
CA ASN A 817 3.27 52.91 -42.79
C ASN A 817 4.17 53.81 -41.92
N SER A 818 3.64 54.33 -40.81
CA SER A 818 4.37 55.20 -39.90
C SER A 818 3.84 55.07 -38.47
N GLY A 819 4.68 55.45 -37.50
CA GLY A 819 4.38 55.28 -36.08
C GLY A 819 4.78 53.89 -35.56
N THR A 820 4.58 53.69 -34.26
CA THR A 820 4.94 52.46 -33.57
C THR A 820 3.82 52.06 -32.62
N LEU A 821 3.60 50.76 -32.45
CA LEU A 821 2.65 50.21 -31.49
C LEU A 821 3.36 49.22 -30.56
N ALA A 822 3.53 49.62 -29.29
CA ALA A 822 4.13 48.74 -28.28
C ALA A 822 3.22 47.55 -28.00
N GLY A 823 3.81 46.44 -27.57
CA GLY A 823 3.09 45.20 -27.28
C GLY A 823 1.98 45.39 -26.26
N GLY A 824 0.84 44.73 -26.48
CA GLY A 824 -0.36 44.79 -25.64
C GLY A 824 -1.15 46.10 -25.71
N LEU A 825 -0.68 47.12 -26.44
CA LEU A 825 -1.38 48.41 -26.57
C LEU A 825 -2.28 48.47 -27.81
N THR A 826 -3.22 49.42 -27.77
CA THR A 826 -4.13 49.73 -28.87
C THR A 826 -3.78 51.06 -29.53
N MET A 827 -4.06 51.19 -30.83
CA MET A 827 -3.94 52.43 -31.60
C MET A 827 -5.17 52.63 -32.48
N SER A 828 -5.68 53.86 -32.57
CA SER A 828 -6.72 54.19 -33.54
C SER A 828 -6.09 54.61 -34.86
N VAL A 829 -6.53 54.00 -35.96
CA VAL A 829 -6.06 54.26 -37.32
C VAL A 829 -7.23 54.63 -38.22
N ASN A 830 -7.03 55.62 -39.10
CA ASN A 830 -8.06 56.01 -40.07
C ASN A 830 -8.03 55.02 -41.25
N LEU A 831 -9.18 54.44 -41.58
CA LEU A 831 -9.34 53.56 -42.74
C LEU A 831 -9.73 54.34 -44.00
N THR A 832 -10.64 55.30 -43.86
CA THR A 832 -10.98 56.28 -44.89
C THR A 832 -11.53 57.55 -44.24
N ASN A 833 -11.28 58.71 -44.86
CA ASN A 833 -11.83 60.01 -44.45
C ASN A 833 -13.04 60.45 -45.28
N SER A 834 -13.49 59.61 -46.22
CA SER A 834 -14.64 59.88 -47.09
C SER A 834 -15.39 58.58 -47.31
N MET A 835 -16.28 58.25 -46.38
CA MET A 835 -17.27 57.19 -46.53
C MET A 835 -18.66 57.83 -46.71
N ASN A 836 -19.43 57.34 -47.67
CA ASN A 836 -20.81 57.76 -47.83
C ASN A 836 -21.73 56.74 -47.17
N ILE A 837 -22.37 57.14 -46.08
CA ILE A 837 -23.40 56.35 -45.37
C ILE A 837 -24.71 57.14 -45.21
N SER A 838 -24.88 58.20 -46.02
CA SER A 838 -26.12 59.00 -46.08
C SER A 838 -27.37 58.24 -46.56
N PRO A 839 -27.28 57.15 -47.35
CA PRO A 839 -28.46 56.37 -47.71
C PRO A 839 -29.14 55.75 -46.47
N ILE A 840 -30.47 55.88 -46.41
CA ILE A 840 -31.28 55.30 -45.33
C ILE A 840 -31.29 53.77 -45.47
N GLY A 841 -30.88 53.08 -44.40
CA GLY A 841 -30.96 51.62 -44.29
C GLY A 841 -29.86 51.06 -43.39
N THR A 842 -29.73 49.74 -43.38
CA THR A 842 -28.66 49.06 -42.63
C THR A 842 -27.37 49.06 -43.45
N HIS A 843 -26.28 49.48 -42.82
CA HIS A 843 -24.92 49.39 -43.35
C HIS A 843 -24.11 48.41 -42.52
N THR A 844 -23.50 47.44 -43.18
CA THR A 844 -22.61 46.45 -42.55
C THR A 844 -21.18 46.78 -42.94
N ILE A 845 -20.34 47.05 -41.93
CA ILE A 845 -18.92 47.36 -42.12
C ILE A 845 -18.11 46.16 -41.68
N THR A 846 -17.15 45.77 -42.51
CA THR A 846 -16.19 44.70 -42.27
C THR A 846 -14.79 45.22 -42.57
N ALA A 847 -13.79 44.77 -41.83
CA ALA A 847 -12.39 45.09 -42.08
C ALA A 847 -11.51 43.88 -41.81
N THR A 848 -10.35 43.81 -42.45
CA THR A 848 -9.48 42.64 -42.46
C THR A 848 -8.04 43.08 -42.64
N VAL A 849 -7.16 42.69 -41.71
CA VAL A 849 -5.71 42.80 -41.82
C VAL A 849 -5.19 41.83 -42.86
N THR A 850 -4.34 42.32 -43.76
CA THR A 850 -3.75 41.54 -44.87
C THR A 850 -2.22 41.61 -44.93
N SER A 851 -1.57 41.86 -43.80
CA SER A 851 -0.11 42.06 -43.73
C SER A 851 0.68 40.76 -43.68
N LEU A 852 1.79 40.66 -44.42
CA LEU A 852 2.62 39.44 -44.52
C LEU A 852 3.49 39.15 -43.29
N TRP A 853 3.71 40.16 -42.44
CA TRP A 853 4.51 40.02 -41.21
C TRP A 853 3.68 39.63 -40.00
N ASP A 854 2.34 39.66 -40.11
CA ASP A 854 1.44 39.20 -39.07
C ASP A 854 1.45 37.67 -39.04
N GLU A 855 1.94 37.11 -37.94
CA GLU A 855 2.18 35.68 -37.81
C GLU A 855 0.89 34.89 -37.48
N ILE A 856 -0.20 35.57 -37.09
CA ILE A 856 -1.54 34.99 -36.96
C ILE A 856 -2.49 35.76 -37.89
N PRO A 857 -2.42 35.52 -39.21
CA PRO A 857 -3.34 36.15 -40.14
C PRO A 857 -4.78 35.69 -39.81
N ASN A 858 -5.72 36.64 -39.82
CA ASN A 858 -7.17 36.48 -39.55
C ASN A 858 -7.69 36.77 -38.14
N ASN A 859 -6.96 37.50 -37.28
CA ASN A 859 -7.52 38.11 -36.05
C ASN A 859 -8.42 39.34 -36.35
N ASN A 860 -9.35 39.19 -37.30
CA ASN A 860 -10.12 40.27 -37.94
C ASN A 860 -11.56 40.38 -37.49
#